data_AF-A0A179B7W3-F1
#
_entry.id   AF-A0A179B7W3-F1
#
_cell.length_a   1.000
_cell.length_b   1.000
_cell.length_c   1.000
_cell.angle_alpha   90.00
_cell.angle_beta   90.00
_cell.angle_gamma   90.00
#
_symmetry.space_group_name_H-M   'P 1'
#
loop_
_entity.id
_entity.type
_entity.pdbx_description
1 polymer ?
#
loop_
_entity_poly.entity_id
_entity_poly.type
_entity_poly.pdbx_seq_one_letter_code
_entity_poly.pdbx_strand_id
1 'polypeptide(L)'
;MPWWLVLFASASAAYLVLPLVFMGSRVPWDQFPAVLSSDEAADALSLSLKTCAAALAIDLVLGVPLAVALSRDWRGVGVLRVLVALPLALPPVVAGIALVAAFGRRGVLGSQLEAFGVTVAFTTAAVVLAQVFVSLPFLVVTVEAALRSRPRGLEETAASLGARPTRVLASVTLPMVVPGVARGAALALARCLGEFGATLTFAGSLQGITRTLPIQVYLARESADKTDLVLGIILVGVAALVVAATEMPARGRRRVREEEGLDDGGGPDAVDAPQSVQHVEEKAAVPLRVEGKVVERGWDVSIEVGAGEVLAVMGHNGAGKSTLAEVLSGSLALDSGTVQIGNLTADAAGAFIPPRGRGVAMVSQNPRIFEHMTVLANVAFPLVCRGFPRAQARRLARGQLRKVGCERLAARRGGQLSGGQAARVALARALVFSPRLLILDEPTAALDVEASSRVGAILVDRLKSDGTTTVLVTHDVAEAVELGTRMIVLERGRVVEDGSPAEVLARPVSAFGASLAGLNAVAGVLRIDGDGLPSIDVGGGQELTAAEASGIAAGQPVTFMFAPEAVALSSGKVVGSARSSLPATVERVSTAGGLVTVRLRFPNRTPFNARITPAALAELALAPGDEAVATVKATQVRAVGAGRSVSTAARGRPAEADTLT
;
A
#
# COMPACT_ATOMS: atom_id res chain seq x y z
N MET A 1 27.95 -13.27 -10.78
CA MET A 1 28.49 -11.89 -10.66
C MET A 1 29.63 -11.72 -11.65
N PRO A 2 29.81 -10.55 -12.27
CA PRO A 2 30.98 -10.26 -13.10
C PRO A 2 32.29 -10.36 -12.30
N TRP A 3 33.36 -10.87 -12.90
CA TRP A 3 34.64 -11.13 -12.23
C TRP A 3 35.33 -9.84 -11.72
N TRP A 4 35.20 -8.73 -12.44
CA TRP A 4 35.78 -7.44 -12.05
C TRP A 4 35.14 -6.91 -10.76
N LEU A 5 33.85 -7.20 -10.54
CA LEU A 5 33.15 -6.80 -9.32
C LEU A 5 33.69 -7.58 -8.11
N VAL A 6 34.02 -8.85 -8.29
CA VAL A 6 34.66 -9.67 -7.25
C VAL A 6 36.05 -9.12 -6.92
N LEU A 7 36.82 -8.71 -7.93
CA LEU A 7 38.14 -8.10 -7.73
C LEU A 7 38.05 -6.82 -6.88
N PHE A 8 37.19 -5.86 -7.28
CA PHE A 8 37.03 -4.62 -6.53
C PHE A 8 36.45 -4.85 -5.12
N ALA A 9 35.47 -5.73 -4.98
CA ALA A 9 34.92 -6.08 -3.67
C ALA A 9 35.97 -6.70 -2.74
N SER A 10 36.82 -7.59 -3.28
CA SER A 10 37.93 -8.21 -2.52
C SER A 10 38.99 -7.19 -2.14
N ALA A 11 39.35 -6.28 -3.06
CA ALA A 11 40.28 -5.19 -2.78
C ALA A 11 39.76 -4.24 -1.69
N SER A 12 38.48 -3.85 -1.75
CA SER A 12 37.84 -3.03 -0.71
C SER A 12 37.78 -3.75 0.64
N ALA A 13 37.43 -5.04 0.66
CA ALA A 13 37.42 -5.83 1.88
C ALA A 13 38.84 -5.94 2.48
N ALA A 14 39.85 -6.20 1.66
CA ALA A 14 41.25 -6.23 2.08
C ALA A 14 41.68 -4.87 2.67
N TYR A 15 41.34 -3.76 2.01
CA TYR A 15 41.67 -2.41 2.49
C TYR A 15 41.09 -2.12 3.89
N LEU A 16 39.86 -2.58 4.18
CA LEU A 16 39.23 -2.39 5.48
C LEU A 16 39.80 -3.30 6.57
N VAL A 17 40.20 -4.53 6.24
CA VAL A 17 40.61 -5.56 7.21
C VAL A 17 42.11 -5.55 7.49
N LEU A 18 42.94 -5.31 6.48
CA LEU A 18 44.40 -5.42 6.56
C LEU A 18 45.04 -4.51 7.63
N PRO A 19 44.60 -3.25 7.86
CA PRO A 19 45.10 -2.43 8.97
C PRO A 19 44.82 -3.06 10.35
N LEU A 20 43.65 -3.69 10.53
CA LEU A 20 43.29 -4.35 11.79
C LEU A 20 44.13 -5.60 12.03
N VAL A 21 44.41 -6.37 10.97
CA VAL A 21 45.29 -7.54 11.02
C VAL A 21 46.72 -7.13 11.41
N PHE A 22 47.27 -6.09 10.78
CA PHE A 22 48.61 -5.60 11.10
C PHE A 22 48.71 -4.93 12.47
N MET A 23 47.63 -4.29 12.94
CA MET A 23 47.55 -3.80 14.31
C MET A 23 47.62 -4.98 15.29
N GLY A 24 46.83 -6.03 15.07
CA GLY A 24 46.85 -7.25 15.88
C GLY A 24 48.20 -7.97 15.91
N SER A 25 48.96 -7.96 14.80
CA SER A 25 50.29 -8.57 14.76
C SER A 25 51.35 -7.82 15.58
N ARG A 26 51.09 -6.57 15.98
CA ARG A 26 51.99 -5.76 16.80
C ARG A 26 51.63 -5.76 18.29
N VAL A 27 50.53 -6.42 18.67
CA VAL A 27 50.07 -6.49 20.06
C VAL A 27 50.98 -7.44 20.86
N PRO A 28 51.51 -7.03 22.03
CA PRO A 28 52.21 -7.92 22.96
C PRO A 28 51.21 -8.84 23.67
N TRP A 29 50.91 -9.98 23.07
CA TRP A 29 49.91 -10.95 23.56
C TRP A 29 50.28 -11.55 24.93
N ASP A 30 51.56 -11.53 25.30
CA ASP A 30 52.09 -11.92 26.60
C ASP A 30 51.62 -11.00 27.74
N GLN A 31 51.44 -9.71 27.45
CA GLN A 31 51.03 -8.70 28.42
C GLN A 31 49.51 -8.45 28.43
N PHE A 32 48.79 -9.03 27.46
CA PHE A 32 47.35 -8.83 27.29
C PHE A 32 46.52 -9.14 28.56
N PRO A 33 46.73 -10.27 29.28
CA PRO A 33 45.96 -10.57 30.49
C PRO A 33 46.24 -9.58 31.63
N ALA A 34 47.48 -9.09 31.74
CA ALA A 34 47.89 -8.16 32.78
C ALA A 34 47.29 -6.76 32.54
N VAL A 35 47.28 -6.31 31.28
CA VAL A 35 46.67 -5.02 30.89
C VAL A 35 45.16 -5.07 31.06
N LEU A 36 44.50 -6.15 30.65
CA LEU A 36 43.05 -6.32 30.79
C LEU A 36 42.61 -6.35 32.26
N SER A 37 43.46 -6.89 33.15
CA SER A 37 43.20 -6.98 34.59
C SER A 37 43.65 -5.74 35.37
N SER A 38 44.15 -4.70 34.69
CA SER A 38 44.49 -3.44 35.35
C SER A 38 43.23 -2.69 35.77
N ASP A 39 43.26 -2.09 36.96
CA ASP A 39 42.12 -1.33 37.51
C ASP A 39 41.69 -0.21 36.55
N GLU A 40 42.65 0.44 35.89
CA GLU A 40 42.40 1.50 34.91
C GLU A 40 41.64 1.00 33.66
N ALA A 41 42.05 -0.13 33.09
CA ALA A 41 41.40 -0.69 31.91
C ALA A 41 40.02 -1.27 32.25
N ALA A 42 39.89 -1.91 33.41
CA ALA A 42 38.63 -2.46 33.90
C ALA A 42 37.59 -1.34 34.16
N ASP A 43 38.01 -0.26 34.82
CA ASP A 43 37.15 0.91 35.06
C ASP A 43 36.71 1.57 33.76
N ALA A 44 37.65 1.80 32.83
CA ALA A 44 37.35 2.44 31.55
C ALA A 44 36.44 1.57 30.66
N LEU A 45 36.62 0.25 30.66
CA LEU A 45 35.76 -0.70 29.92
C LEU A 45 34.35 -0.77 30.54
N SER A 46 34.27 -0.91 31.86
CA SER A 46 32.99 -0.95 32.60
C SER A 46 32.19 0.34 32.41
N LEU A 47 32.86 1.49 32.52
CA LEU A 47 32.26 2.79 32.28
C LEU A 47 31.77 2.92 30.84
N SER A 48 32.60 2.60 29.84
CA SER A 48 32.21 2.62 28.42
C SER A 48 30.96 1.78 28.15
N LEU A 49 30.90 0.55 28.65
CA LEU A 49 29.75 -0.34 28.43
C LEU A 49 28.49 0.22 29.09
N LYS A 50 28.58 0.73 30.33
CA LYS A 50 27.44 1.31 31.04
C LYS A 50 26.90 2.57 30.36
N THR A 51 27.79 3.51 29.97
CA THR A 51 27.35 4.74 29.32
C THR A 51 26.82 4.49 27.92
N CYS A 52 27.43 3.57 27.16
CA CYS A 52 26.93 3.17 25.85
C CYS A 52 25.55 2.49 25.93
N ALA A 53 25.33 1.62 26.93
CA ALA A 53 24.02 1.00 27.15
C ALA A 53 22.94 2.03 27.53
N ALA A 54 23.29 3.00 28.39
CA ALA A 54 22.40 4.09 28.76
C ALA A 54 22.09 5.00 27.56
N ALA A 55 23.10 5.38 26.77
CA ALA A 55 22.93 6.16 25.56
C ALA A 55 22.03 5.45 24.55
N LEU A 56 22.26 4.15 24.29
CA LEU A 56 21.42 3.37 23.40
C LEU A 56 19.96 3.28 23.88
N ALA A 57 19.73 3.14 25.18
CA ALA A 57 18.38 3.15 25.72
C ALA A 57 17.67 4.48 25.45
N ILE A 58 18.37 5.61 25.64
CA ILE A 58 17.86 6.95 25.33
C ILE A 58 17.62 7.09 23.81
N ASP A 59 18.55 6.63 22.98
CA ASP A 59 18.42 6.66 21.53
C ASP A 59 17.19 5.90 21.06
N LEU A 60 16.92 4.72 21.61
CA LEU A 60 15.72 3.95 21.25
C LEU A 60 14.43 4.67 21.66
N VAL A 61 14.40 5.27 22.84
CA VAL A 61 13.23 6.00 23.37
C VAL A 61 12.95 7.28 22.59
N LEU A 62 13.99 8.03 22.20
CA LEU A 62 13.84 9.31 21.49
C LEU A 62 13.85 9.15 19.96
N GLY A 63 14.75 8.30 19.46
CA GLY A 63 15.04 8.13 18.05
C GLY A 63 13.98 7.35 17.28
N VAL A 64 13.38 6.30 17.87
CA VAL A 64 12.31 5.55 17.17
C VAL A 64 11.07 6.42 16.93
N PRO A 65 10.51 7.15 17.92
CA PRO A 65 9.42 8.08 17.68
C PRO A 65 9.78 9.19 16.69
N LEU A 66 11.00 9.73 16.77
CA LEU A 66 11.48 10.76 15.84
C LEU A 66 11.56 10.23 14.40
N ALA A 67 12.06 9.00 14.21
CA ALA A 67 12.08 8.33 12.91
C ALA A 67 10.66 8.09 12.36
N VAL A 68 9.71 7.70 13.22
CA VAL A 68 8.29 7.56 12.84
C VAL A 68 7.71 8.90 12.39
N ALA A 69 7.99 9.99 13.12
CA ALA A 69 7.55 11.33 12.74
C ALA A 69 8.18 11.81 11.41
N LEU A 70 9.47 11.51 11.17
CA LEU A 70 10.18 11.82 9.94
C LEU A 70 9.74 10.99 8.73
N SER A 71 9.20 9.79 8.97
CA SER A 71 8.67 8.92 7.92
C SER A 71 7.33 9.39 7.35
N ARG A 72 6.63 10.30 8.04
CA ARG A 72 5.33 10.85 7.63
C ARG A 72 5.47 12.17 6.88
N ASP A 73 4.47 12.47 6.06
CA ASP A 73 4.42 13.69 5.27
C ASP A 73 3.73 14.83 6.04
N TRP A 74 4.50 15.88 6.40
CA TRP A 74 4.00 17.10 7.02
C TRP A 74 4.91 18.29 6.69
N ARG A 75 4.38 19.52 6.82
CA ARG A 75 4.95 20.77 6.25
C ARG A 75 6.32 21.23 6.78
N GLY A 76 7.02 20.46 7.61
CA GLY A 76 8.36 20.76 8.12
C GLY A 76 9.31 19.57 8.17
N VAL A 77 8.91 18.41 7.62
CA VAL A 77 9.69 17.17 7.74
C VAL A 77 11.09 17.28 7.11
N GLY A 78 11.24 18.09 6.05
CA GLY A 78 12.52 18.33 5.38
C GLY A 78 13.52 19.06 6.28
N VAL A 79 13.07 20.12 6.95
CA VAL A 79 13.91 20.89 7.89
C VAL A 79 14.33 20.01 9.06
N LEU A 80 13.39 19.26 9.64
CA LEU A 80 13.71 18.36 10.75
C LEU A 80 14.74 17.30 10.36
N ARG A 81 14.68 16.77 9.12
CA ARG A 81 15.68 15.82 8.62
C ARG A 81 17.07 16.44 8.51
N VAL A 82 17.17 17.69 8.06
CA VAL A 82 18.45 18.42 8.03
C VAL A 82 18.99 18.61 9.44
N LEU A 83 18.13 19.02 10.39
CA LEU A 83 18.53 19.21 11.79
C LEU A 83 19.03 17.90 12.44
N VAL A 84 18.37 16.77 12.17
CA VAL A 84 18.80 15.45 12.66
C VAL A 84 20.10 14.99 12.01
N ALA A 85 20.32 15.32 10.74
CA ALA A 85 21.55 14.96 10.03
C ALA A 85 22.74 15.88 10.37
N LEU A 86 22.49 17.09 10.86
CA LEU A 86 23.54 18.08 11.13
C LEU A 86 24.68 17.57 12.03
N PRO A 87 24.42 16.85 13.15
CA PRO A 87 25.48 16.32 13.99
C PRO A 87 26.41 15.32 13.28
N LEU A 88 25.94 14.66 12.21
CA LEU A 88 26.78 13.75 11.42
C LEU A 88 27.90 14.46 10.66
N ALA A 89 27.72 15.75 10.36
CA ALA A 89 28.71 16.57 9.66
C ALA A 89 29.64 17.34 10.60
N LEU A 90 29.32 17.40 11.90
CA LEU A 90 30.13 18.15 12.87
C LEU A 90 31.37 17.35 13.25
N PRO A 91 32.58 17.96 13.21
CA PRO A 91 33.74 17.38 13.87
C PRO A 91 33.43 17.11 15.35
N PRO A 92 33.85 15.98 15.94
CA PRO A 92 33.51 15.61 17.32
C PRO A 92 33.87 16.68 18.36
N VAL A 93 34.99 17.38 18.17
CA VAL A 93 35.40 18.49 19.06
C VAL A 93 34.41 19.66 18.99
N VAL A 94 33.92 20.01 17.80
CA VAL A 94 32.94 21.08 17.61
C VAL A 94 31.60 20.69 18.26
N ALA A 95 31.20 19.42 18.13
CA ALA A 95 30.04 18.88 18.84
C ALA A 95 30.21 18.99 20.37
N GLY A 96 31.40 18.67 20.89
CA GLY A 96 31.74 18.85 22.30
C GLY A 96 31.63 20.31 22.77
N ILE A 97 32.17 21.27 22.01
CA ILE A 97 32.06 22.71 22.31
C ILE A 97 30.59 23.16 22.33
N ALA A 98 29.79 22.70 21.37
CA ALA A 98 28.37 23.01 21.32
C ALA A 98 27.62 22.48 22.55
N LEU A 99 27.94 21.26 23.00
CA LEU A 99 27.38 20.68 24.22
C LEU A 99 27.81 21.42 25.48
N VAL A 100 29.07 21.87 25.56
CA VAL A 100 29.54 22.75 26.65
C VAL A 100 28.76 24.07 26.67
N ALA A 101 28.55 24.69 25.51
CA ALA A 101 27.79 25.93 25.40
C ALA A 101 26.31 25.77 25.82
N ALA A 102 25.73 24.60 25.57
CA ALA A 102 24.35 24.29 25.96
C ALA A 102 24.23 23.87 27.44
N PHE A 103 25.01 22.87 27.87
CA PHE A 103 24.84 22.14 29.13
C PHE A 103 25.98 22.33 30.14
N GLY A 104 27.04 23.07 29.80
CA GLY A 104 28.09 23.43 30.75
C GLY A 104 27.56 24.36 31.86
N ARG A 105 28.33 24.54 32.94
CA ARG A 105 27.93 25.37 34.12
C ARG A 105 27.48 26.79 33.75
N ARG A 106 28.17 27.43 32.80
CA ARG A 106 27.81 28.77 32.27
C ARG A 106 26.95 28.72 31.00
N GLY A 107 26.47 27.53 30.63
CA GLY A 107 25.65 27.31 29.45
C GLY A 107 24.20 27.73 29.67
N VAL A 108 23.47 27.88 28.56
CA VAL A 108 22.08 28.38 28.56
C VAL A 108 21.15 27.46 29.35
N LEU A 109 21.28 26.15 29.20
CA LEU A 109 20.48 25.16 29.92
C LEU A 109 21.17 24.69 31.21
N GLY A 110 22.51 24.63 31.21
CA GLY A 110 23.28 24.19 32.37
C GLY A 110 23.14 25.10 33.58
N SER A 111 23.09 26.42 33.39
CA SER A 111 22.85 27.38 34.49
C SER A 111 21.47 27.22 35.15
N GLN A 112 20.45 26.83 34.38
CA GLN A 112 19.12 26.53 34.90
C GLN A 112 19.12 25.21 35.69
N LEU A 113 19.78 24.17 35.18
CA LEU A 113 19.92 22.89 35.88
C LEU A 113 20.71 23.02 37.20
N GLU A 114 21.75 23.86 37.20
CA GLU A 114 22.54 24.15 38.40
C GLU A 114 21.73 24.91 39.46
N ALA A 115 20.77 25.76 39.05
CA ALA A 115 19.80 26.36 39.96
C ALA A 115 18.87 25.33 40.63
N PHE A 116 18.68 24.16 40.00
CA PHE A 116 18.00 22.99 40.59
C PHE A 116 18.97 22.00 41.28
N GLY A 117 20.24 22.36 41.43
CA GLY A 117 21.26 21.55 42.09
C GLY A 117 21.83 20.39 41.26
N VAL A 118 21.58 20.36 39.94
CA VAL A 118 22.06 19.30 39.05
C VAL A 118 23.26 19.80 38.24
N THR A 119 24.46 19.27 38.51
CA THR A 119 25.68 19.59 37.74
C THR A 119 25.96 18.49 36.72
N VAL A 120 26.07 18.88 35.44
CA VAL A 120 26.27 17.93 34.33
C VAL A 120 27.75 17.75 33.98
N ALA A 121 28.54 18.82 33.99
CA ALA A 121 29.96 18.77 33.64
C ALA A 121 30.76 17.84 34.59
N PHE A 122 31.72 17.09 34.04
CA PHE A 122 32.54 16.12 34.78
C PHE A 122 31.77 14.94 35.42
N THR A 123 30.58 14.63 34.91
CA THR A 123 29.78 13.48 35.36
C THR A 123 29.60 12.42 34.27
N THR A 124 29.21 11.21 34.67
CA THR A 124 28.79 10.14 33.75
C THR A 124 27.62 10.56 32.86
N ALA A 125 26.74 11.46 33.34
CA ALA A 125 25.64 11.99 32.56
C ALA A 125 26.12 12.86 31.39
N ALA A 126 27.21 13.63 31.56
CA ALA A 126 27.81 14.37 30.43
C ALA A 126 28.34 13.42 29.34
N VAL A 127 28.93 12.29 29.73
CA VAL A 127 29.39 11.26 28.76
C VAL A 127 28.20 10.72 27.97
N VAL A 128 27.11 10.35 28.66
CA VAL A 128 25.89 9.82 28.01
C VAL A 128 25.27 10.84 27.06
N LEU A 129 25.16 12.12 27.47
CA LEU A 129 24.60 13.17 26.62
C LEU A 129 25.43 13.41 25.35
N ALA A 130 26.77 13.42 25.47
CA ALA A 130 27.65 13.52 24.31
C ALA A 130 27.52 12.30 23.38
N GLN A 131 27.43 11.10 23.95
CA GLN A 131 27.21 9.88 23.18
C GLN A 131 25.88 9.92 22.42
N VAL A 132 24.77 10.28 23.09
CA VAL A 132 23.44 10.39 22.46
C VAL A 132 23.46 11.42 21.33
N PHE A 133 24.03 12.61 21.54
CA PHE A 133 24.07 13.66 20.50
C PHE A 133 24.72 13.18 19.19
N VAL A 134 25.73 12.33 19.30
CA VAL A 134 26.51 11.85 18.16
C VAL A 134 25.94 10.55 17.56
N SER A 135 25.32 9.69 18.36
CA SER A 135 24.84 8.37 17.95
C SER A 135 23.36 8.35 17.51
N LEU A 136 22.51 9.17 18.10
CA LEU A 136 21.08 9.28 17.78
C LEU A 136 20.79 9.41 16.27
N PRO A 137 21.50 10.24 15.48
CA PRO A 137 21.23 10.37 14.05
C PRO A 137 21.40 9.07 13.26
N PHE A 138 22.35 8.21 13.65
CA PHE A 138 22.57 6.92 12.99
C PHE A 138 21.37 5.99 13.17
N LEU A 139 20.79 5.95 14.38
CA LEU A 139 19.58 5.19 14.64
C LEU A 139 18.41 5.77 13.83
N VAL A 140 18.20 7.10 13.90
CA VAL A 140 17.05 7.76 13.29
C VAL A 140 17.04 7.59 11.78
N VAL A 141 18.16 7.86 11.09
CA VAL A 141 18.26 7.72 9.63
C VAL A 141 18.03 6.27 9.20
N THR A 142 18.60 5.30 9.94
CA THR A 142 18.43 3.87 9.63
C THR A 142 16.98 3.41 9.79
N VAL A 143 16.32 3.83 10.89
CA VAL A 143 14.92 3.48 11.15
C VAL A 143 13.97 4.20 10.19
N GLU A 144 14.22 5.48 9.87
CA GLU A 144 13.45 6.23 8.87
C GLU A 144 13.51 5.55 7.50
N ALA A 145 14.71 5.13 7.05
CA ALA A 145 14.90 4.42 5.80
C ALA A 145 14.12 3.09 5.79
N ALA A 146 14.19 2.33 6.88
CA ALA A 146 13.42 1.09 7.04
C ALA A 146 11.90 1.34 7.09
N LEU A 147 11.45 2.46 7.66
CA LEU A 147 10.03 2.85 7.66
C LEU A 147 9.53 3.25 6.27
N ARG A 148 10.39 3.84 5.43
CA ARG A 148 10.02 4.28 4.08
C ARG A 148 10.01 3.17 3.03
N SER A 149 10.81 2.13 3.22
CA SER A 149 10.88 0.99 2.30
C SER A 149 9.75 -0.03 2.47
N ARG A 150 8.83 0.19 3.44
CA ARG A 150 7.72 -0.73 3.72
C ARG A 150 6.68 -0.77 2.59
N PRO A 151 5.98 -1.90 2.42
CA PRO A 151 4.79 -1.98 1.57
C PRO A 151 3.74 -0.95 2.01
N ARG A 152 3.29 -0.11 1.07
CA ARG A 152 2.25 0.90 1.32
C ARG A 152 0.91 0.25 1.68
N GLY A 153 0.02 1.02 2.32
CA GLY A 153 -1.39 0.71 2.64
C GLY A 153 -1.70 -0.50 3.56
N LEU A 154 -0.70 -1.15 4.18
CA LEU A 154 -0.94 -2.07 5.30
C LEU A 154 -1.55 -1.34 6.51
N GLU A 155 -1.14 -0.09 6.75
CA GLU A 155 -1.67 0.75 7.83
C GLU A 155 -3.13 1.16 7.56
N GLU A 156 -3.46 1.52 6.32
CA GLU A 156 -4.84 1.80 5.86
C GLU A 156 -5.74 0.57 6.01
N THR A 157 -5.23 -0.61 5.62
CA THR A 157 -5.94 -1.89 5.80
C THR A 157 -6.19 -2.17 7.28
N ALA A 158 -5.20 -1.96 8.14
CA ALA A 158 -5.38 -2.16 9.58
C ALA A 158 -6.41 -1.17 10.16
N ALA A 159 -6.39 0.09 9.71
CA ALA A 159 -7.33 1.11 10.13
C ALA A 159 -8.77 0.79 9.69
N SER A 160 -9.01 0.36 8.45
CA SER A 160 -10.34 -0.06 7.98
C SER A 160 -10.86 -1.30 8.73
N LEU A 161 -9.95 -2.19 9.16
CA LEU A 161 -10.27 -3.31 10.04
C LEU A 161 -10.53 -2.90 11.50
N GLY A 162 -10.53 -1.60 11.83
CA GLY A 162 -10.90 -1.07 13.14
C GLY A 162 -9.74 -0.80 14.10
N ALA A 163 -8.48 -0.89 13.64
CA ALA A 163 -7.34 -0.60 14.50
C ALA A 163 -7.21 0.89 14.83
N ARG A 164 -6.87 1.20 16.09
CA ARG A 164 -6.51 2.56 16.53
C ARG A 164 -5.08 2.91 16.08
N PRO A 165 -4.71 4.19 15.89
CA PRO A 165 -3.36 4.58 15.44
C PRO A 165 -2.22 3.98 16.28
N THR A 166 -2.37 3.95 17.61
CA THR A 166 -1.39 3.30 18.51
C THR A 166 -1.28 1.80 18.28
N ARG A 167 -2.40 1.13 18.01
CA ARG A 167 -2.41 -0.29 17.67
C ARG A 167 -1.84 -0.55 16.28
N VAL A 168 -2.14 0.27 15.28
CA VAL A 168 -1.51 0.19 13.95
C VAL A 168 0.01 0.28 14.11
N LEU A 169 0.49 1.27 14.86
CA LEU A 169 1.92 1.44 15.14
C LEU A 169 2.51 0.19 15.83
N ALA A 170 1.91 -0.28 16.92
CA ALA A 170 2.47 -1.35 17.73
C ALA A 170 2.35 -2.75 17.09
N SER A 171 1.28 -3.02 16.35
CA SER A 171 0.98 -4.37 15.84
C SER A 171 1.30 -4.57 14.36
N VAL A 172 1.38 -3.49 13.58
CA VAL A 172 1.66 -3.55 12.13
C VAL A 172 2.99 -2.88 11.82
N THR A 173 3.15 -1.61 12.16
CA THR A 173 4.33 -0.81 11.78
C THR A 173 5.61 -1.29 12.46
N LEU A 174 5.65 -1.29 13.79
CA LEU A 174 6.87 -1.54 14.55
C LEU A 174 7.45 -2.95 14.33
N PRO A 175 6.65 -4.05 14.35
CA PRO A 175 7.17 -5.40 14.11
C PRO A 175 7.86 -5.58 12.76
N MET A 176 7.40 -4.86 11.73
CA MET A 176 7.99 -4.91 10.39
C MET A 176 9.35 -4.20 10.31
N VAL A 177 9.59 -3.24 11.21
CA VAL A 177 10.79 -2.39 11.21
C VAL A 177 11.81 -2.89 12.25
N VAL A 178 11.49 -3.89 13.07
CA VAL A 178 12.40 -4.48 14.06
C VAL A 178 13.80 -4.77 13.48
N PRO A 179 13.96 -5.36 12.28
CA PRO A 179 15.29 -5.56 11.70
C PRO A 179 16.03 -4.24 11.41
N GLY A 180 15.29 -3.19 11.00
CA GLY A 180 15.84 -1.85 10.81
C GLY A 180 16.22 -1.16 12.13
N VAL A 181 15.40 -1.33 13.18
CA VAL A 181 15.73 -0.85 14.53
C VAL A 181 16.97 -1.54 15.08
N ALA A 182 17.11 -2.86 14.90
CA ALA A 182 18.29 -3.60 15.33
C ALA A 182 19.57 -3.12 14.63
N ARG A 183 19.52 -2.89 13.32
CA ARG A 183 20.65 -2.32 12.56
C ARG A 183 20.99 -0.90 12.99
N GLY A 184 19.96 -0.05 13.18
CA GLY A 184 20.16 1.32 13.65
C GLY A 184 20.77 1.35 15.06
N ALA A 185 20.32 0.46 15.94
CA ALA A 185 20.87 0.29 17.30
C ALA A 185 22.33 -0.16 17.27
N ALA A 186 22.69 -1.06 16.35
CA ALA A 186 24.07 -1.49 16.14
C ALA A 186 24.99 -0.34 15.74
N LEU A 187 24.55 0.46 14.76
CA LEU A 187 25.31 1.60 14.25
C LEU A 187 25.45 2.69 15.32
N ALA A 188 24.38 2.97 16.07
CA ALA A 188 24.43 3.90 17.19
C ALA A 188 25.41 3.42 18.27
N LEU A 189 25.35 2.14 18.66
CA LEU A 189 26.23 1.57 19.67
C LEU A 189 27.70 1.54 19.22
N ALA A 190 27.97 1.17 17.97
CA ALA A 190 29.31 1.24 17.39
C ALA A 190 29.84 2.69 17.38
N ARG A 191 28.96 3.66 17.10
CA ARG A 191 29.31 5.08 17.16
C ARG A 191 29.60 5.55 18.58
N CYS A 192 28.83 5.12 19.59
CA CYS A 192 29.07 5.43 21.00
C CYS A 192 30.43 4.87 21.48
N LEU A 193 30.75 3.63 21.10
CA LEU A 193 32.01 2.97 21.46
C LEU A 193 33.23 3.70 20.88
N GLY A 194 33.12 4.25 19.67
CA GLY A 194 34.19 5.00 19.04
C GLY A 194 34.27 6.49 19.44
N GLU A 195 33.36 7.00 20.26
CA GLU A 195 33.32 8.42 20.60
C GLU A 195 34.33 8.78 21.68
N PHE A 196 35.22 9.73 21.37
CA PHE A 196 36.17 10.29 22.32
C PHE A 196 36.27 11.81 22.27
N GLY A 197 36.01 12.46 21.13
CA GLY A 197 36.24 13.89 20.95
C GLY A 197 35.21 14.75 21.67
N ALA A 198 33.92 14.52 21.43
CA ALA A 198 32.83 15.24 22.08
C ALA A 198 32.82 14.95 23.59
N THR A 199 33.07 13.69 23.99
CA THR A 199 33.11 13.28 25.39
C THR A 199 34.30 13.90 26.13
N LEU A 200 35.50 13.92 25.53
CA LEU A 200 36.67 14.53 26.15
C LEU A 200 36.49 16.05 26.33
N THR A 201 35.97 16.73 25.31
CA THR A 201 35.73 18.19 25.36
C THR A 201 34.61 18.58 26.33
N PHE A 202 33.53 17.80 26.42
CA PHE A 202 32.36 18.15 27.25
C PHE A 202 32.42 17.57 28.67
N ALA A 203 32.79 16.29 28.82
CA ALA A 203 32.79 15.59 30.10
C ALA A 203 34.16 15.57 30.78
N GLY A 204 35.26 15.83 30.07
CA GLY A 204 36.63 15.71 30.59
C GLY A 204 37.06 14.25 30.80
N SER A 205 38.20 14.03 31.45
CA SER A 205 38.88 12.71 31.53
C SER A 205 39.18 12.21 32.96
N LEU A 206 38.20 12.28 33.86
CA LEU A 206 38.31 11.78 35.24
C LEU A 206 38.24 10.25 35.28
N GLN A 207 39.24 9.62 35.87
CA GLN A 207 39.29 8.16 36.06
C GLN A 207 38.09 7.68 36.89
N GLY A 208 37.49 6.55 36.50
CA GLY A 208 36.31 5.97 37.14
C GLY A 208 34.99 6.72 36.94
N ILE A 209 35.00 7.97 36.43
CA ILE A 209 33.80 8.81 36.28
C ILE A 209 33.52 9.16 34.81
N THR A 210 34.50 9.70 34.07
CA THR A 210 34.30 10.17 32.68
C THR A 210 35.30 9.61 31.68
N ARG A 211 36.38 8.96 32.15
CA ARG A 211 37.42 8.39 31.31
C ARG A 211 36.97 7.06 30.69
N THR A 212 36.38 7.14 29.51
CA THR A 212 35.97 5.97 28.71
C THR A 212 37.18 5.31 28.04
N LEU A 213 37.01 4.05 27.62
CA LEU A 213 38.05 3.27 26.93
C LEU A 213 38.69 4.02 25.74
N PRO A 214 37.94 4.72 24.85
CA PRO A 214 38.56 5.53 23.78
C PRO A 214 39.46 6.66 24.28
N ILE A 215 39.08 7.34 25.36
CA ILE A 215 39.89 8.40 25.98
C ILE A 215 41.15 7.78 26.59
N GLN A 216 41.04 6.63 27.25
CA GLN A 216 42.20 5.92 27.81
C GLN A 216 43.18 5.49 26.69
N VAL A 217 42.68 4.99 25.55
CA VAL A 217 43.52 4.65 24.37
C VAL A 217 44.25 5.90 23.85
N TYR A 218 43.56 7.04 23.76
CA TYR A 218 44.17 8.30 23.32
C TYR A 218 45.27 8.77 24.28
N LEU A 219 45.01 8.77 25.58
CA LEU A 219 45.97 9.21 26.61
C LEU A 219 47.18 8.27 26.71
N ALA A 220 46.96 6.96 26.60
CA ALA A 220 48.04 5.96 26.60
C ALA A 220 49.00 6.13 25.41
N ARG A 221 48.49 6.62 24.26
CA ARG A 221 49.34 6.95 23.11
C ARG A 221 50.20 8.19 23.35
N GLU A 222 49.70 9.16 24.12
CA GLU A 222 50.42 10.38 24.46
C GLU A 222 51.53 10.13 25.50
N SER A 223 51.38 9.13 26.37
CA SER A 223 52.36 8.76 27.41
C SER A 223 53.52 7.87 26.95
N ALA A 224 53.56 7.46 25.67
CA ALA A 224 54.55 6.53 25.10
C ALA A 224 54.62 5.13 25.76
N ASP A 225 53.55 4.71 26.43
CA ASP A 225 53.43 3.38 27.03
C ASP A 225 53.15 2.30 25.98
N LYS A 226 53.78 1.12 26.13
CA LYS A 226 53.55 -0.07 25.26
C LYS A 226 52.15 -0.69 25.39
N THR A 227 51.31 -0.12 26.26
CA THR A 227 49.94 -0.55 26.60
C THR A 227 48.89 -0.02 25.61
N ASP A 228 49.25 0.96 24.79
CA ASP A 228 48.38 1.67 23.84
C ASP A 228 47.72 0.76 22.78
N LEU A 229 48.47 -0.19 22.21
CA LEU A 229 48.00 -1.12 21.19
C LEU A 229 47.03 -2.18 21.75
N VAL A 230 47.20 -2.56 23.02
CA VAL A 230 46.36 -3.56 23.70
C VAL A 230 44.95 -3.02 23.94
N LEU A 231 44.83 -1.78 24.43
CA LEU A 231 43.53 -1.15 24.65
C LEU A 231 42.80 -0.87 23.32
N GLY A 232 43.55 -0.50 22.27
CA GLY A 232 43.01 -0.31 20.92
C GLY A 232 42.41 -1.59 20.32
N ILE A 233 43.11 -2.73 20.45
CA ILE A 233 42.58 -4.02 19.94
C ILE A 233 41.36 -4.49 20.75
N ILE A 234 41.32 -4.22 22.07
CA ILE A 234 40.15 -4.52 22.90
C ILE A 234 38.93 -3.73 22.41
N LEU A 235 39.08 -2.42 22.19
CA LEU A 235 37.99 -1.58 21.69
C LEU A 235 37.47 -2.06 20.33
N VAL A 236 38.37 -2.39 19.40
CA VAL A 236 38.01 -2.94 18.08
C VAL A 236 37.30 -4.29 18.22
N GLY A 237 37.78 -5.17 19.10
CA GLY A 237 37.15 -6.46 19.38
C GLY A 237 35.72 -6.31 19.93
N VAL A 238 35.52 -5.39 20.88
CA VAL A 238 34.19 -5.08 21.43
C VAL A 238 33.26 -4.49 20.36
N ALA A 239 33.73 -3.55 19.56
CA ALA A 239 32.96 -2.97 18.46
C ALA A 239 32.58 -4.03 17.41
N ALA A 240 33.52 -4.91 17.03
CA ALA A 240 33.28 -6.01 16.11
C ALA A 240 32.27 -7.03 16.66
N LEU A 241 32.36 -7.37 17.94
CA LEU A 241 31.41 -8.27 18.61
C LEU A 241 30.00 -7.67 18.63
N VAL A 242 29.88 -6.38 18.95
CA VAL A 242 28.60 -5.66 18.93
C VAL A 242 27.98 -5.68 17.54
N VAL A 243 28.74 -5.31 16.50
CA VAL A 243 28.25 -5.30 15.12
C VAL A 243 27.88 -6.72 14.66
N ALA A 244 28.69 -7.74 14.99
CA ALA A 244 28.39 -9.13 14.66
C ALA A 244 27.11 -9.63 15.33
N ALA A 245 26.88 -9.29 16.61
CA ALA A 245 25.69 -9.70 17.35
C ALA A 245 24.38 -9.13 16.75
N THR A 246 24.47 -7.98 16.07
CA THR A 246 23.32 -7.30 15.46
C THR A 246 23.14 -7.54 13.96
N GLU A 247 24.23 -7.78 13.22
CA GLU A 247 24.21 -7.98 11.76
C GLU A 247 24.09 -9.46 11.36
N MET A 248 24.52 -10.39 12.21
CA MET A 248 24.29 -11.81 11.94
C MET A 248 22.80 -12.10 12.16
N PRO A 249 22.03 -12.45 11.12
CA PRO A 249 20.65 -12.87 11.33
C PRO A 249 20.71 -14.04 12.31
N ALA A 250 19.86 -14.02 13.34
CA ALA A 250 19.65 -15.14 14.24
C ALA A 250 19.17 -16.36 13.43
N ARG A 251 20.11 -17.01 12.74
CA ARG A 251 19.91 -18.21 11.94
C ARG A 251 19.65 -19.32 12.93
N GLY A 252 18.37 -19.66 13.08
CA GLY A 252 17.96 -20.94 13.63
C GLY A 252 17.92 -21.01 15.15
N ARG A 253 16.90 -20.39 15.76
CA ARG A 253 16.25 -20.95 16.95
C ARG A 253 14.82 -20.40 17.11
N ARG A 254 14.02 -20.57 16.06
CA ARG A 254 12.55 -20.50 16.17
C ARG A 254 11.94 -21.70 15.47
N ARG A 255 12.36 -22.91 15.90
CA ARG A 255 11.43 -24.05 15.90
C ARG A 255 10.22 -23.57 16.69
N VAL A 256 9.07 -23.72 16.06
CA VAL A 256 7.75 -23.51 16.65
C VAL A 256 7.74 -24.18 18.02
N ARG A 257 7.85 -23.40 19.09
CA ARG A 257 7.34 -23.81 20.39
C ARG A 257 5.83 -23.74 20.20
N GLU A 258 5.20 -24.90 20.16
CA GLU A 258 3.77 -25.03 20.40
C GLU A 258 3.42 -24.11 21.57
N GLU A 259 2.56 -23.12 21.32
CA GLU A 259 1.91 -22.37 22.38
C GLU A 259 0.90 -23.30 23.05
N GLU A 260 1.42 -24.19 23.89
CA GLU A 260 0.73 -24.70 25.07
C GLU A 260 1.40 -24.08 26.31
N GLY A 261 0.59 -23.34 27.07
CA GLY A 261 0.84 -23.06 28.47
C GLY A 261 1.69 -21.84 28.83
N LEU A 262 1.06 -20.95 29.61
CA LEU A 262 1.61 -20.07 30.66
C LEU A 262 2.17 -18.71 30.22
N ASP A 263 1.96 -17.60 30.94
CA ASP A 263 0.95 -17.15 31.89
C ASP A 263 1.20 -15.64 32.11
N ASP A 264 0.22 -14.97 32.69
CA ASP A 264 0.15 -13.62 33.25
C ASP A 264 1.37 -12.68 33.27
N GLY A 265 1.11 -11.46 32.79
CA GLY A 265 1.90 -10.25 33.03
C GLY A 265 0.98 -9.04 32.95
N GLY A 266 0.36 -8.70 34.09
CA GLY A 266 -0.54 -7.57 34.24
C GLY A 266 0.11 -6.23 33.92
N GLY A 267 -0.67 -5.36 33.30
CA GLY A 267 -0.44 -3.93 33.22
C GLY A 267 -1.75 -3.23 33.62
N PRO A 268 -1.71 -2.18 34.47
CA PRO A 268 -2.87 -1.63 35.15
C PRO A 268 -3.74 -0.79 34.20
N ASP A 269 -4.94 -0.49 34.69
CA ASP A 269 -6.03 0.29 34.06
C ASP A 269 -7.03 -0.54 33.24
N ALA A 270 -7.64 -1.51 33.93
CA ALA A 270 -9.04 -1.84 33.74
C ALA A 270 -9.84 -1.21 34.90
N VAL A 271 -10.48 -0.08 34.64
CA VAL A 271 -11.64 0.37 35.43
C VAL A 271 -12.74 0.72 34.43
N ASP A 272 -13.91 0.16 34.74
CA ASP A 272 -15.23 0.28 34.12
C ASP A 272 -15.45 -0.32 32.74
N ALA A 273 -15.80 -1.62 32.76
CA ALA A 273 -16.97 -2.07 32.02
C ALA A 273 -18.22 -1.82 32.88
N PRO A 274 -19.38 -1.53 32.28
CA PRO A 274 -20.25 -2.68 31.99
C PRO A 274 -21.02 -2.60 30.66
N GLN A 275 -21.35 -3.81 30.16
CA GLN A 275 -22.43 -4.15 29.21
C GLN A 275 -22.23 -3.68 27.76
N SER A 276 -22.36 -4.51 26.72
CA SER A 276 -23.17 -5.70 26.48
C SER A 276 -22.38 -6.75 25.68
N VAL A 277 -22.64 -8.03 25.93
CA VAL A 277 -22.26 -9.12 25.02
C VAL A 277 -22.92 -8.85 23.68
N GLN A 278 -22.20 -8.22 22.75
CA GLN A 278 -22.63 -8.18 21.36
C GLN A 278 -22.47 -9.60 20.84
N HIS A 279 -23.59 -10.33 20.86
CA HIS A 279 -23.90 -11.23 19.76
C HIS A 279 -23.50 -10.48 18.47
N VAL A 280 -22.83 -11.18 17.55
CA VAL A 280 -22.78 -10.68 16.17
C VAL A 280 -24.25 -10.73 15.72
N GLU A 281 -25.02 -9.69 16.04
CA GLU A 281 -26.38 -9.50 15.56
C GLU A 281 -26.31 -9.65 14.05
N GLU A 282 -27.18 -10.49 13.50
CA GLU A 282 -27.48 -10.51 12.08
C GLU A 282 -27.87 -9.09 11.69
N LYS A 283 -26.89 -8.36 11.18
CA LYS A 283 -27.06 -6.94 10.90
C LYS A 283 -27.72 -6.85 9.55
N ALA A 284 -28.94 -6.30 9.53
CA ALA A 284 -29.63 -5.98 8.30
C ALA A 284 -28.70 -5.19 7.36
N ALA A 285 -28.73 -5.55 6.09
CA ALA A 285 -27.98 -4.85 5.06
C ALA A 285 -28.35 -3.36 5.08
N VAL A 286 -27.39 -2.48 4.79
CA VAL A 286 -27.61 -1.03 4.87
C VAL A 286 -27.50 -0.37 3.50
N PRO A 287 -28.37 0.59 3.16
CA PRO A 287 -28.21 1.33 1.92
C PRO A 287 -26.95 2.21 1.97
N LEU A 288 -26.42 2.54 0.80
CA LEU A 288 -25.31 3.48 0.62
C LEU A 288 -25.78 4.62 -0.28
N ARG A 289 -25.54 5.86 0.13
CA ARG A 289 -25.72 7.04 -0.72
C ARG A 289 -24.42 7.83 -0.75
N VAL A 290 -23.97 8.19 -1.94
CA VAL A 290 -22.80 9.05 -2.16
C VAL A 290 -23.23 10.13 -3.12
N GLU A 291 -23.00 11.38 -2.74
CA GLU A 291 -23.23 12.53 -3.59
C GLU A 291 -22.15 13.54 -3.28
N GLY A 292 -21.15 13.71 -4.15
CA GLY A 292 -20.08 14.65 -3.82
C GLY A 292 -18.97 14.78 -4.84
N LYS A 293 -18.06 15.69 -4.55
CA LYS A 293 -16.98 16.10 -5.44
C LYS A 293 -15.62 16.02 -4.77
N VAL A 294 -14.62 15.64 -5.57
CA VAL A 294 -13.20 15.80 -5.27
C VAL A 294 -12.57 16.59 -6.42
N VAL A 295 -12.42 17.89 -6.22
CA VAL A 295 -12.03 18.90 -7.21
C VAL A 295 -10.66 18.60 -7.78
N GLU A 296 -9.68 18.30 -6.92
CA GLU A 296 -8.31 17.97 -7.33
C GLU A 296 -8.25 16.78 -8.31
N ARG A 297 -9.20 15.85 -8.19
CA ARG A 297 -9.27 14.63 -9.01
C ARG A 297 -10.31 14.71 -10.13
N GLY A 298 -11.01 15.85 -10.29
CA GLY A 298 -12.08 16.00 -11.27
C GLY A 298 -13.24 15.01 -11.08
N TRP A 299 -13.49 14.58 -9.85
CA TRP A 299 -14.46 13.53 -9.51
C TRP A 299 -15.77 14.16 -9.04
N ASP A 300 -16.90 13.77 -9.63
CA ASP A 300 -18.26 14.25 -9.36
C ASP A 300 -19.25 13.09 -9.59
N VAL A 301 -19.61 12.41 -8.50
CA VAL A 301 -20.41 11.17 -8.55
C VAL A 301 -21.59 11.28 -7.60
N SER A 302 -22.75 10.86 -8.10
CA SER A 302 -23.97 10.66 -7.32
C SER A 302 -24.49 9.24 -7.55
N ILE A 303 -24.50 8.42 -6.50
CA ILE A 303 -24.97 7.03 -6.53
C ILE A 303 -25.79 6.71 -5.28
N GLU A 304 -26.82 5.90 -5.46
CA GLU A 304 -27.60 5.30 -4.39
C GLU A 304 -27.59 3.78 -4.59
N VAL A 305 -27.25 3.03 -3.56
CA VAL A 305 -27.15 1.56 -3.56
C VAL A 305 -28.06 1.04 -2.46
N GLY A 306 -28.97 0.16 -2.83
CA GLY A 306 -29.91 -0.48 -1.93
C GLY A 306 -29.21 -1.38 -0.90
N ALA A 307 -29.93 -1.65 0.19
CA ALA A 307 -29.48 -2.60 1.20
C ALA A 307 -29.30 -4.00 0.59
N GLY A 308 -28.09 -4.55 0.71
CA GLY A 308 -27.74 -5.90 0.22
C GLY A 308 -27.49 -5.96 -1.28
N GLU A 309 -27.55 -4.82 -1.96
CA GLU A 309 -27.24 -4.71 -3.38
C GLU A 309 -25.72 -4.83 -3.60
N VAL A 310 -25.33 -5.47 -4.71
CA VAL A 310 -23.95 -5.53 -5.20
C VAL A 310 -23.83 -4.60 -6.40
N LEU A 311 -23.23 -3.43 -6.18
CA LEU A 311 -22.93 -2.46 -7.23
C LEU A 311 -21.59 -2.79 -7.88
N ALA A 312 -21.60 -3.23 -9.13
CA ALA A 312 -20.40 -3.34 -9.96
C ALA A 312 -20.03 -1.97 -10.54
N VAL A 313 -18.78 -1.55 -10.34
CA VAL A 313 -18.22 -0.27 -10.79
C VAL A 313 -17.18 -0.54 -11.86
N MET A 314 -17.55 -0.27 -13.09
CA MET A 314 -16.74 -0.47 -14.29
C MET A 314 -16.18 0.86 -14.79
N GLY A 315 -15.12 0.82 -15.59
CA GLY A 315 -14.55 2.02 -16.21
C GLY A 315 -13.10 1.85 -16.60
N HIS A 316 -12.57 2.76 -17.42
CA HIS A 316 -11.16 2.74 -17.80
C HIS A 316 -10.22 2.98 -16.60
N ASN A 317 -8.92 2.73 -16.78
CA ASN A 317 -7.93 3.12 -15.78
C ASN A 317 -7.90 4.64 -15.65
N GLY A 318 -7.95 5.15 -14.41
CA GLY A 318 -8.08 6.59 -14.16
C GLY A 318 -9.51 7.14 -14.29
N ALA A 319 -10.54 6.30 -14.44
CA ALA A 319 -11.93 6.76 -14.50
C ALA A 319 -12.49 7.30 -13.16
N GLY A 320 -11.79 7.07 -12.04
CA GLY A 320 -12.24 7.47 -10.70
C GLY A 320 -12.78 6.33 -9.83
N LYS A 321 -12.59 5.05 -10.23
CA LYS A 321 -13.01 3.87 -9.47
C LYS A 321 -12.33 3.77 -8.09
N SER A 322 -10.99 3.91 -8.07
CA SER A 322 -10.23 3.90 -6.80
C SER A 322 -10.55 5.12 -5.94
N THR A 323 -10.86 6.28 -6.54
CA THR A 323 -11.34 7.46 -5.80
C THR A 323 -12.65 7.16 -5.08
N LEU A 324 -13.60 6.47 -5.73
CA LEU A 324 -14.83 6.02 -5.07
C LEU A 324 -14.51 5.08 -3.89
N ALA A 325 -13.62 4.10 -4.05
CA ALA A 325 -13.22 3.21 -2.97
C ALA A 325 -12.54 3.94 -1.79
N GLU A 326 -11.68 4.93 -2.07
CA GLU A 326 -11.03 5.77 -1.06
C GLU A 326 -12.02 6.67 -0.31
N VAL A 327 -12.98 7.27 -1.03
CA VAL A 327 -14.06 8.08 -0.45
C VAL A 327 -14.95 7.22 0.44
N LEU A 328 -15.33 6.01 0.00
CA LEU A 328 -16.18 5.11 0.79
C LEU A 328 -15.46 4.56 2.03
N SER A 329 -14.20 4.16 1.87
CA SER A 329 -13.38 3.64 2.97
C SER A 329 -12.96 4.73 3.96
N GLY A 330 -13.02 6.01 3.58
CA GLY A 330 -12.65 7.14 4.43
C GLY A 330 -11.16 7.45 4.45
N SER A 331 -10.43 7.02 3.42
CA SER A 331 -9.04 7.43 3.18
C SER A 331 -8.96 8.77 2.46
N LEU A 332 -10.04 9.18 1.79
CA LEU A 332 -10.17 10.46 1.10
C LEU A 332 -11.46 11.15 1.55
N ALA A 333 -11.37 12.44 1.87
CA ALA A 333 -12.52 13.28 2.19
C ALA A 333 -13.10 13.91 0.92
N LEU A 334 -14.40 14.16 0.92
CA LEU A 334 -15.04 14.99 -0.10
C LEU A 334 -14.68 16.47 0.09
N ASP A 335 -14.53 17.20 -1.01
CA ASP A 335 -14.46 18.67 -0.97
C ASP A 335 -15.86 19.27 -0.76
N SER A 336 -16.89 18.60 -1.28
CA SER A 336 -18.31 18.96 -1.09
C SER A 336 -19.20 17.74 -1.28
N GLY A 337 -20.37 17.74 -0.62
CA GLY A 337 -21.33 16.64 -0.71
C GLY A 337 -21.44 15.81 0.57
N THR A 338 -21.97 14.59 0.44
CA THR A 338 -22.24 13.68 1.56
C THR A 338 -21.97 12.21 1.20
N VAL A 339 -21.53 11.43 2.18
CA VAL A 339 -21.47 9.97 2.16
C VAL A 339 -22.30 9.43 3.32
N GLN A 340 -23.31 8.63 3.00
CA GLN A 340 -24.23 8.05 3.98
C GLN A 340 -24.25 6.51 3.86
N ILE A 341 -23.98 5.83 4.98
CA ILE A 341 -23.91 4.36 5.08
C ILE A 341 -24.96 3.90 6.11
N GLY A 342 -26.15 3.57 5.62
CA GLY A 342 -27.36 3.43 6.44
C GLY A 342 -27.63 4.72 7.21
N ASN A 343 -27.70 4.63 8.53
CA ASN A 343 -27.94 5.81 9.39
C ASN A 343 -26.66 6.59 9.73
N LEU A 344 -25.50 6.19 9.20
CA LEU A 344 -24.22 6.83 9.48
C LEU A 344 -23.88 7.85 8.38
N THR A 345 -23.84 9.14 8.72
CA THR A 345 -23.20 10.16 7.87
C THR A 345 -21.69 10.05 8.02
N ALA A 346 -21.03 9.41 7.06
CA ALA A 346 -19.61 9.11 7.09
C ALA A 346 -18.73 10.28 6.63
N ASP A 347 -19.26 11.12 5.75
CA ASP A 347 -18.62 12.35 5.27
C ASP A 347 -19.69 13.40 4.95
N ALA A 348 -19.49 14.64 5.37
CA ALA A 348 -20.31 15.81 5.10
C ALA A 348 -19.55 17.07 5.54
N ALA A 349 -20.08 18.26 5.20
CA ALA A 349 -19.53 19.52 5.68
C ALA A 349 -19.39 19.53 7.21
N GLY A 350 -18.15 19.55 7.71
CA GLY A 350 -17.83 19.55 9.14
C GLY A 350 -17.86 18.19 9.84
N ALA A 351 -18.15 17.09 9.13
CA ALA A 351 -18.22 15.75 9.70
C ALA A 351 -17.50 14.73 8.81
N PHE A 352 -16.29 14.32 9.21
CA PHE A 352 -15.52 13.28 8.51
C PHE A 352 -15.17 12.14 9.45
N ILE A 353 -15.68 10.94 9.15
CA ILE A 353 -15.38 9.72 9.91
C ILE A 353 -14.20 9.01 9.25
N PRO A 354 -13.08 8.75 9.95
CA PRO A 354 -11.94 8.01 9.41
C PRO A 354 -12.28 6.51 9.23
N PRO A 355 -11.44 5.72 8.51
CA PRO A 355 -11.79 4.35 8.12
C PRO A 355 -12.24 3.44 9.26
N ARG A 356 -11.58 3.54 10.42
CA ARG A 356 -11.88 2.76 11.62
C ARG A 356 -13.30 2.94 12.16
N GLY A 357 -13.93 4.08 11.90
CA GLY A 357 -15.24 4.45 12.44
C GLY A 357 -16.42 4.10 11.53
N ARG A 358 -16.16 3.71 10.28
CA ARG A 358 -17.23 3.52 9.28
C ARG A 358 -17.88 2.14 9.30
N GLY A 359 -17.21 1.15 9.89
CA GLY A 359 -17.68 -0.24 9.85
C GLY A 359 -17.64 -0.85 8.44
N VAL A 360 -16.79 -0.31 7.57
CA VAL A 360 -16.55 -0.73 6.18
C VAL A 360 -15.38 -1.69 6.15
N ALA A 361 -15.46 -2.78 5.39
CA ALA A 361 -14.31 -3.61 5.07
C ALA A 361 -13.88 -3.37 3.62
N MET A 362 -12.57 -3.35 3.36
CA MET A 362 -12.04 -3.27 2.01
C MET A 362 -11.08 -4.43 1.72
N VAL A 363 -11.30 -5.11 0.60
CA VAL A 363 -10.39 -6.09 0.01
C VAL A 363 -9.79 -5.42 -1.23
N SER A 364 -8.53 -5.04 -1.14
CA SER A 364 -7.82 -4.43 -2.28
C SER A 364 -7.20 -5.46 -3.21
N GLN A 365 -6.85 -5.02 -4.42
CA GLN A 365 -6.21 -5.82 -5.47
C GLN A 365 -5.03 -6.64 -4.95
N ASN A 366 -4.18 -6.01 -4.13
CA ASN A 366 -3.20 -6.72 -3.32
C ASN A 366 -3.84 -7.13 -1.98
N PRO A 367 -3.83 -8.42 -1.59
CA PRO A 367 -4.50 -8.88 -0.37
C PRO A 367 -3.98 -8.28 0.95
N ARG A 368 -2.80 -7.63 0.95
CA ARG A 368 -2.21 -6.92 2.10
C ARG A 368 -2.27 -7.74 3.39
N ILE A 369 -1.80 -8.98 3.32
CA ILE A 369 -1.71 -9.88 4.47
C ILE A 369 -0.59 -9.39 5.39
N PHE A 370 -0.81 -9.42 6.70
CA PHE A 370 0.22 -9.13 7.69
C PHE A 370 1.18 -10.32 7.77
N GLU A 371 2.29 -10.23 7.03
CA GLU A 371 3.21 -11.36 6.80
C GLU A 371 3.84 -11.90 8.09
N HIS A 372 4.12 -11.01 9.05
CA HIS A 372 4.66 -11.34 10.36
C HIS A 372 3.65 -12.02 11.27
N MET A 373 2.36 -12.00 10.95
CA MET A 373 1.30 -12.66 11.74
C MET A 373 0.97 -14.04 11.17
N THR A 374 0.37 -14.91 11.99
CA THR A 374 -0.21 -16.15 11.47
C THR A 374 -1.49 -15.87 10.69
N VAL A 375 -1.94 -16.81 9.85
CA VAL A 375 -3.21 -16.71 9.13
C VAL A 375 -4.38 -16.53 10.09
N LEU A 376 -4.40 -17.28 11.20
CA LEU A 376 -5.42 -17.14 12.23
C LEU A 376 -5.39 -15.76 12.87
N ALA A 377 -4.20 -15.22 13.18
CA ALA A 377 -4.06 -13.89 13.76
C ALA A 377 -4.50 -12.79 12.77
N ASN A 378 -4.23 -12.95 11.48
CA ASN A 378 -4.70 -12.05 10.43
C ASN A 378 -6.23 -11.95 10.43
N VAL A 379 -6.93 -13.08 10.43
CA VAL A 379 -8.40 -13.12 10.41
C VAL A 379 -8.99 -12.72 11.76
N ALA A 380 -8.33 -13.00 12.89
CA ALA A 380 -8.80 -12.58 14.21
C ALA A 380 -8.57 -11.07 14.49
N PHE A 381 -7.62 -10.43 13.79
CA PHE A 381 -7.20 -9.05 14.01
C PHE A 381 -8.36 -8.03 14.12
N PRO A 382 -9.37 -8.04 13.23
CA PRO A 382 -10.47 -7.07 13.26
C PRO A 382 -11.35 -7.23 14.50
N LEU A 383 -11.57 -8.46 14.96
CA LEU A 383 -12.34 -8.74 16.19
C LEU A 383 -11.57 -8.28 17.43
N VAL A 384 -10.27 -8.54 17.49
CA VAL A 384 -9.43 -8.09 18.60
C VAL A 384 -9.37 -6.56 18.66
N CYS A 385 -9.42 -5.87 17.51
CA CYS A 385 -9.52 -4.41 17.44
C CYS A 385 -10.87 -3.86 17.95
N ARG A 386 -11.94 -4.65 17.84
CA ARG A 386 -13.28 -4.33 18.35
C ARG A 386 -13.52 -4.77 19.80
N GLY A 387 -12.47 -5.21 20.50
CA GLY A 387 -12.55 -5.55 21.93
C GLY A 387 -12.97 -6.98 22.24
N PHE A 388 -13.11 -7.87 21.25
CA PHE A 388 -13.44 -9.26 21.51
C PHE A 388 -12.31 -9.97 22.28
N PRO A 389 -12.64 -10.83 23.27
CA PRO A 389 -11.66 -11.69 23.92
C PRO A 389 -10.88 -12.53 22.89
N ARG A 390 -9.56 -12.68 23.09
CA ARG A 390 -8.67 -13.35 22.11
C ARG A 390 -9.13 -14.77 21.76
N ALA A 391 -9.61 -15.54 22.74
CA ALA A 391 -10.10 -16.90 22.53
C ALA A 391 -11.35 -16.92 21.63
N GLN A 392 -12.31 -16.04 21.89
CA GLN A 392 -13.52 -15.88 21.06
C GLN A 392 -13.16 -15.40 19.65
N ALA A 393 -12.27 -14.41 19.52
CA ALA A 393 -11.81 -13.91 18.23
C ALA A 393 -11.16 -15.00 17.38
N ARG A 394 -10.30 -15.83 17.98
CA ARG A 394 -9.69 -17.00 17.31
C ARG A 394 -10.72 -18.04 16.89
N ARG A 395 -11.73 -18.31 17.72
CA ARG A 395 -12.82 -19.26 17.38
C ARG A 395 -13.63 -18.79 16.16
N LEU A 396 -14.06 -17.53 16.16
CA LEU A 396 -14.79 -16.93 15.03
C LEU A 396 -13.92 -16.88 13.76
N ALA A 397 -12.64 -16.51 13.91
CA ALA A 397 -11.69 -16.50 12.80
C ALA A 397 -11.47 -17.88 12.18
N ARG A 398 -11.39 -18.96 12.98
CA ARG A 398 -11.37 -20.33 12.46
C ARG A 398 -12.65 -20.67 11.71
N GLY A 399 -13.80 -20.24 12.21
CA GLY A 399 -15.08 -20.36 11.51
C GLY A 399 -15.04 -19.73 10.12
N GLN A 400 -14.54 -18.51 10.00
CA GLN A 400 -14.39 -17.84 8.70
C GLN A 400 -13.35 -18.50 7.78
N LEU A 401 -12.22 -18.95 8.35
CA LEU A 401 -11.22 -19.69 7.57
C LEU A 401 -11.77 -20.99 7.00
N ARG A 402 -12.72 -21.66 7.67
CA ARG A 402 -13.43 -22.82 7.12
C ARG A 402 -14.27 -22.45 5.91
N LYS A 403 -15.04 -21.36 6.00
CA LYS A 403 -15.91 -20.88 4.90
C LYS A 403 -15.14 -20.56 3.62
N VAL A 404 -13.88 -20.14 3.72
CA VAL A 404 -13.02 -19.87 2.56
C VAL A 404 -12.04 -21.02 2.21
N GLY A 405 -12.17 -22.18 2.87
CA GLY A 405 -11.31 -23.34 2.62
C GLY A 405 -9.83 -23.14 2.99
N CYS A 406 -9.55 -22.33 4.02
CA CYS A 406 -8.19 -22.01 4.50
C CYS A 406 -7.93 -22.43 5.96
N GLU A 407 -8.81 -23.21 6.60
CA GLU A 407 -8.64 -23.62 8.01
C GLU A 407 -7.29 -24.31 8.28
N ARG A 408 -6.87 -25.22 7.38
CA ARG A 408 -5.58 -25.93 7.49
C ARG A 408 -4.36 -25.01 7.45
N LEU A 409 -4.52 -23.76 7.00
CA LEU A 409 -3.45 -22.78 6.92
C LEU A 409 -3.34 -21.91 8.19
N ALA A 410 -4.25 -22.07 9.16
CA ALA A 410 -4.38 -21.21 10.34
C ALA A 410 -3.06 -20.91 11.08
N ALA A 411 -2.17 -21.90 11.19
CA ALA A 411 -0.88 -21.78 11.89
C ALA A 411 0.26 -21.20 11.02
N ARG A 412 0.12 -21.17 9.69
CA ARG A 412 1.15 -20.63 8.80
C ARG A 412 1.31 -19.12 8.98
N ARG A 413 2.50 -18.59 8.68
CA ARG A 413 2.73 -17.14 8.61
C ARG A 413 2.16 -16.58 7.30
N GLY A 414 1.72 -15.32 7.34
CA GLY A 414 1.15 -14.65 6.18
C GLY A 414 2.10 -14.60 4.97
N GLY A 415 3.41 -14.44 5.21
CA GLY A 415 4.42 -14.44 4.15
C GLY A 415 4.68 -15.80 3.49
N GLN A 416 3.96 -16.86 3.90
CA GLN A 416 4.09 -18.22 3.34
C GLN A 416 2.91 -18.62 2.44
N LEU A 417 2.01 -17.67 2.14
CA LEU A 417 0.80 -17.93 1.36
C LEU A 417 1.05 -17.74 -0.14
N SER A 418 0.39 -18.55 -0.98
CA SER A 418 0.25 -18.22 -2.41
C SER A 418 -0.71 -17.04 -2.61
N GLY A 419 -0.69 -16.40 -3.78
CA GLY A 419 -1.59 -15.29 -4.10
C GLY A 419 -3.08 -15.63 -3.86
N GLY A 420 -3.54 -16.77 -4.40
CA GLY A 420 -4.92 -17.24 -4.20
C GLY A 420 -5.26 -17.63 -2.76
N GLN A 421 -4.29 -18.09 -1.96
CA GLN A 421 -4.49 -18.31 -0.52
C GLN A 421 -4.59 -16.98 0.23
N ALA A 422 -3.74 -16.01 -0.10
CA ALA A 422 -3.75 -14.68 0.49
C ALA A 422 -5.07 -13.94 0.19
N ALA A 423 -5.59 -14.01 -1.03
CA ALA A 423 -6.88 -13.43 -1.40
C ALA A 423 -8.04 -14.00 -0.56
N ARG A 424 -8.11 -15.33 -0.41
CA ARG A 424 -9.14 -15.99 0.42
C ARG A 424 -9.01 -15.63 1.91
N VAL A 425 -7.80 -15.55 2.43
CA VAL A 425 -7.55 -15.10 3.82
C VAL A 425 -7.93 -13.63 4.00
N ALA A 426 -7.67 -12.77 3.03
CA ALA A 426 -8.08 -11.37 3.07
C ALA A 426 -9.61 -11.22 3.06
N LEU A 427 -10.31 -12.01 2.26
CA LEU A 427 -11.78 -12.07 2.25
C LEU A 427 -12.34 -12.55 3.61
N ALA A 428 -11.78 -13.63 4.17
CA ALA A 428 -12.17 -14.10 5.51
C ALA A 428 -11.93 -13.02 6.58
N ARG A 429 -10.80 -12.30 6.52
CA ARG A 429 -10.47 -11.19 7.41
C ARG A 429 -11.44 -10.02 7.26
N ALA A 430 -11.87 -9.70 6.04
CA ALA A 430 -12.83 -8.64 5.78
C ALA A 430 -14.24 -8.98 6.32
N LEU A 431 -14.67 -10.23 6.18
CA LEU A 431 -16.03 -10.67 6.54
C LEU A 431 -16.20 -11.08 8.01
N VAL A 432 -15.12 -11.30 8.76
CA VAL A 432 -15.19 -11.87 10.12
C VAL A 432 -16.01 -11.05 11.13
N PHE A 433 -16.12 -9.74 10.91
CA PHE A 433 -16.83 -8.83 11.82
C PHE A 433 -18.17 -8.35 11.25
N SER A 434 -18.65 -8.94 10.16
CA SER A 434 -19.90 -8.58 9.47
C SER A 434 -19.96 -7.08 9.15
N PRO A 435 -19.16 -6.61 8.18
CA PRO A 435 -19.12 -5.19 7.83
C PRO A 435 -20.48 -4.68 7.34
N ARG A 436 -20.75 -3.38 7.55
CA ARG A 436 -21.94 -2.72 7.01
C ARG A 436 -21.88 -2.60 5.48
N LEU A 437 -20.68 -2.39 4.97
CA LEU A 437 -20.37 -2.22 3.55
C LEU A 437 -19.07 -2.97 3.26
N LEU A 438 -19.08 -3.79 2.21
CA LEU A 438 -17.89 -4.44 1.69
C LEU A 438 -17.45 -3.75 0.40
N ILE A 439 -16.18 -3.39 0.32
CA ILE A 439 -15.56 -2.88 -0.91
C ILE A 439 -14.62 -3.96 -1.43
N LEU A 440 -14.82 -4.37 -2.66
CA LEU A 440 -13.96 -5.30 -3.37
C LEU A 440 -13.30 -4.52 -4.52
N ASP A 441 -12.00 -4.29 -4.44
CA ASP A 441 -11.24 -3.56 -5.45
C ASP A 441 -10.35 -4.55 -6.21
N GLU A 442 -10.83 -4.99 -7.37
CA GLU A 442 -10.21 -6.00 -8.23
C GLU A 442 -9.78 -7.28 -7.48
N PRO A 443 -10.71 -7.98 -6.81
CA PRO A 443 -10.38 -9.08 -5.89
C PRO A 443 -9.75 -10.29 -6.57
N THR A 444 -9.87 -10.43 -7.89
CA THR A 444 -9.40 -11.57 -8.70
C THR A 444 -8.33 -11.21 -9.73
N ALA A 445 -7.98 -9.92 -9.91
CA ALA A 445 -7.11 -9.48 -11.02
C ALA A 445 -5.66 -9.98 -10.93
N ALA A 446 -5.13 -10.16 -9.72
CA ALA A 446 -3.75 -10.59 -9.50
C ALA A 446 -3.60 -12.13 -9.39
N LEU A 447 -4.66 -12.89 -9.70
CA LEU A 447 -4.73 -14.33 -9.51
C LEU A 447 -4.64 -15.08 -10.85
N ASP A 448 -4.13 -16.31 -10.79
CA ASP A 448 -4.25 -17.25 -11.90
C ASP A 448 -5.72 -17.69 -12.10
N VAL A 449 -6.03 -18.22 -13.29
CA VAL A 449 -7.41 -18.59 -13.69
C VAL A 449 -8.11 -19.52 -12.69
N GLU A 450 -7.38 -20.50 -12.13
CA GLU A 450 -7.95 -21.47 -11.20
C GLU A 450 -8.19 -20.83 -9.81
N ALA A 451 -7.29 -19.97 -9.36
CA ALA A 451 -7.44 -19.18 -8.14
C ALA A 451 -8.58 -18.16 -8.26
N SER A 452 -8.71 -17.45 -9.39
CA SER A 452 -9.82 -16.52 -9.66
C SER A 452 -11.16 -17.24 -9.61
N SER A 453 -11.27 -18.39 -10.28
CA SER A 453 -12.51 -19.20 -10.28
C SER A 453 -12.91 -19.63 -8.86
N ARG A 454 -11.94 -20.07 -8.04
CA ARG A 454 -12.19 -20.44 -6.64
C ARG A 454 -12.60 -19.26 -5.77
N VAL A 455 -11.98 -18.09 -5.95
CA VAL A 455 -12.32 -16.88 -5.21
C VAL A 455 -13.70 -16.36 -5.64
N GLY A 456 -13.99 -16.36 -6.93
CA GLY A 456 -15.31 -16.00 -7.49
C GLY A 456 -16.42 -16.85 -6.89
N ALA A 457 -16.26 -18.18 -6.89
CA ALA A 457 -17.25 -19.08 -6.28
C ALA A 457 -17.49 -18.79 -4.78
N ILE A 458 -16.43 -18.46 -4.02
CA ILE A 458 -16.56 -18.05 -2.62
C ILE A 458 -17.30 -16.71 -2.54
N LEU A 459 -16.98 -15.72 -3.38
CA LEU A 459 -17.67 -14.43 -3.37
C LEU A 459 -19.16 -14.59 -3.67
N VAL A 460 -19.53 -15.40 -4.67
CA VAL A 460 -20.94 -15.72 -4.97
C VAL A 460 -21.65 -16.25 -3.73
N ASP A 461 -21.08 -17.28 -3.09
CA ASP A 461 -21.67 -17.91 -1.91
C ASP A 461 -21.79 -16.92 -0.74
N ARG A 462 -20.73 -16.15 -0.46
CA ARG A 462 -20.67 -15.23 0.68
C ARG A 462 -21.53 -13.99 0.48
N LEU A 463 -21.57 -13.40 -0.71
CA LEU A 463 -22.42 -12.24 -0.99
C LEU A 463 -23.91 -12.61 -0.96
N LYS A 464 -24.28 -13.80 -1.47
CA LYS A 464 -25.66 -14.29 -1.40
C LYS A 464 -26.09 -14.64 0.03
N SER A 465 -25.21 -15.26 0.83
CA SER A 465 -25.54 -15.70 2.19
C SER A 465 -25.47 -14.61 3.25
N ASP A 466 -24.51 -13.69 3.16
CA ASP A 466 -24.30 -12.65 4.18
C ASP A 466 -25.13 -11.37 3.90
N GLY A 467 -25.73 -11.23 2.70
CA GLY A 467 -26.59 -10.09 2.32
C GLY A 467 -25.92 -8.72 2.45
N THR A 468 -24.58 -8.67 2.44
CA THR A 468 -23.83 -7.44 2.73
C THR A 468 -23.85 -6.52 1.51
N THR A 469 -24.26 -5.27 1.69
CA THR A 469 -24.15 -4.23 0.65
C THR A 469 -22.71 -4.14 0.17
N THR A 470 -22.49 -4.27 -1.13
CA THR A 470 -21.15 -4.44 -1.69
C THR A 470 -20.92 -3.51 -2.86
N VAL A 471 -19.74 -2.88 -2.90
CA VAL A 471 -19.22 -2.14 -4.06
C VAL A 471 -18.07 -2.94 -4.64
N LEU A 472 -18.28 -3.50 -5.83
CA LEU A 472 -17.32 -4.30 -6.57
C LEU A 472 -16.70 -3.45 -7.67
N VAL A 473 -15.47 -3.00 -7.48
CA VAL A 473 -14.66 -2.41 -8.55
C VAL A 473 -14.01 -3.54 -9.33
N THR A 474 -14.35 -3.67 -10.61
CA THR A 474 -13.76 -4.68 -11.48
C THR A 474 -13.64 -4.16 -12.91
N HIS A 475 -12.83 -4.84 -13.71
CA HIS A 475 -12.77 -4.68 -15.15
C HIS A 475 -13.18 -5.96 -15.88
N ASP A 476 -13.46 -7.04 -15.14
CA ASP A 476 -13.95 -8.30 -15.71
C ASP A 476 -15.48 -8.28 -15.79
N VAL A 477 -15.99 -8.37 -17.02
CA VAL A 477 -17.42 -8.42 -17.30
C VAL A 477 -18.05 -9.68 -16.71
N ALA A 478 -17.35 -10.82 -16.73
CA ALA A 478 -17.87 -12.06 -16.18
C ALA A 478 -18.12 -11.92 -14.67
N GLU A 479 -17.16 -11.35 -13.95
CA GLU A 479 -17.28 -11.08 -12.51
C GLU A 479 -18.41 -10.09 -12.21
N ALA A 480 -18.55 -9.03 -13.00
CA ALA A 480 -19.62 -8.05 -12.83
C ALA A 480 -21.01 -8.64 -13.12
N VAL A 481 -21.15 -9.56 -14.08
CA VAL A 481 -22.41 -10.26 -14.39
C VAL A 481 -22.73 -11.32 -13.34
N GLU A 482 -21.71 -12.03 -12.84
CA GLU A 482 -21.89 -13.12 -11.87
C GLU A 482 -22.24 -12.61 -10.47
N LEU A 483 -21.62 -11.49 -10.05
CA LEU A 483 -21.75 -10.94 -8.70
C LEU A 483 -22.66 -9.71 -8.63
N GLY A 484 -22.67 -8.87 -9.67
CA GLY A 484 -23.35 -7.58 -9.67
C GLY A 484 -24.85 -7.71 -9.87
N THR A 485 -25.63 -7.10 -8.98
CA THR A 485 -27.07 -6.89 -9.20
C THR A 485 -27.32 -5.65 -10.04
N ARG A 486 -26.39 -4.69 -10.01
CA ARG A 486 -26.39 -3.45 -10.78
C ARG A 486 -24.98 -3.10 -11.19
N MET A 487 -24.83 -2.40 -12.31
CA MET A 487 -23.59 -1.97 -12.90
C MET A 487 -23.64 -0.49 -13.20
N ILE A 488 -22.58 0.23 -12.81
CA ILE A 488 -22.31 1.58 -13.29
C ILE A 488 -21.03 1.62 -14.10
N VAL A 489 -20.99 2.50 -15.09
CA VAL A 489 -19.77 2.82 -15.83
C VAL A 489 -19.32 4.22 -15.45
N LEU A 490 -18.09 4.32 -14.92
CA LEU A 490 -17.43 5.59 -14.65
C LEU A 490 -16.53 5.97 -15.83
N GLU A 491 -16.61 7.23 -16.25
CA GLU A 491 -15.70 7.87 -17.19
C GLU A 491 -15.37 9.29 -16.70
N ARG A 492 -14.08 9.64 -16.69
CA ARG A 492 -13.60 10.98 -16.27
C ARG A 492 -14.23 11.48 -14.96
N GLY A 493 -14.33 10.61 -13.96
CA GLY A 493 -14.84 10.96 -12.64
C GLY A 493 -16.35 11.13 -12.55
N ARG A 494 -17.13 10.69 -13.56
CA ARG A 494 -18.60 10.80 -13.62
C ARG A 494 -19.23 9.47 -13.99
N VAL A 495 -20.45 9.24 -13.52
CA VAL A 495 -21.29 8.10 -13.94
C VAL A 495 -21.87 8.39 -15.32
N VAL A 496 -21.55 7.55 -16.30
CA VAL A 496 -22.05 7.68 -17.68
C VAL A 496 -23.09 6.62 -18.05
N GLU A 497 -23.07 5.47 -17.37
CA GLU A 497 -24.08 4.42 -17.51
C GLU A 497 -24.46 3.86 -16.14
N ASP A 498 -25.71 3.42 -16.03
CA ASP A 498 -26.29 2.90 -14.80
C ASP A 498 -27.48 1.99 -15.15
N GLY A 499 -27.40 0.72 -14.76
CA GLY A 499 -28.45 -0.26 -15.00
C GLY A 499 -28.06 -1.65 -14.53
N SER A 500 -28.87 -2.67 -14.85
CA SER A 500 -28.43 -4.05 -14.63
C SER A 500 -27.26 -4.41 -15.57
N PRO A 501 -26.37 -5.36 -15.19
CA PRO A 501 -25.32 -5.82 -16.10
C PRO A 501 -25.86 -6.26 -17.47
N ALA A 502 -27.02 -6.92 -17.50
CA ALA A 502 -27.67 -7.34 -18.74
C ALA A 502 -28.09 -6.15 -19.61
N GLU A 503 -28.67 -5.09 -19.04
CA GLU A 503 -29.09 -3.89 -19.79
C GLU A 503 -27.89 -3.12 -20.35
N VAL A 504 -26.86 -2.89 -19.52
CA VAL A 504 -25.64 -2.15 -19.91
C VAL A 504 -24.91 -2.87 -21.03
N LEU A 505 -24.78 -4.20 -20.95
CA LEU A 505 -24.11 -5.00 -22.00
C LEU A 505 -24.95 -5.18 -23.25
N ALA A 506 -26.28 -5.31 -23.13
CA ALA A 506 -27.15 -5.49 -24.29
C ALA A 506 -27.34 -4.20 -25.10
N ARG A 507 -27.33 -3.04 -24.43
CA ARG A 507 -27.60 -1.73 -25.06
C ARG A 507 -26.68 -0.65 -24.49
N PRO A 508 -25.35 -0.77 -24.69
CA PRO A 508 -24.40 0.20 -24.17
C PRO A 508 -24.66 1.59 -24.74
N VAL A 509 -24.47 2.62 -23.91
CA VAL A 509 -24.65 4.02 -24.31
C VAL A 509 -23.36 4.84 -24.24
N SER A 510 -22.25 4.26 -23.76
CA SER A 510 -20.92 4.83 -23.78
C SER A 510 -19.96 4.00 -24.64
N ALA A 511 -18.85 4.63 -25.06
CA ALA A 511 -17.80 3.93 -25.79
C ALA A 511 -17.13 2.84 -24.94
N PHE A 512 -16.99 3.06 -23.63
CA PHE A 512 -16.49 2.03 -22.72
C PHE A 512 -17.49 0.88 -22.56
N GLY A 513 -18.79 1.17 -22.37
CA GLY A 513 -19.83 0.14 -22.33
C GLY A 513 -19.85 -0.71 -23.61
N ALA A 514 -19.68 -0.08 -24.77
CA ALA A 514 -19.57 -0.80 -26.04
C ALA A 514 -18.35 -1.73 -26.09
N SER A 515 -17.20 -1.28 -25.56
CA SER A 515 -16.02 -2.14 -25.43
C SER A 515 -16.25 -3.32 -24.48
N LEU A 516 -17.00 -3.14 -23.39
CA LEU A 516 -17.37 -4.24 -22.47
C LEU A 516 -18.28 -5.26 -23.16
N ALA A 517 -19.22 -4.78 -23.98
CA ALA A 517 -20.12 -5.61 -24.77
C ALA A 517 -19.43 -6.28 -25.98
N GLY A 518 -18.15 -5.99 -26.23
CA GLY A 518 -17.41 -6.51 -27.40
C GLY A 518 -17.83 -5.89 -28.73
N LEU A 519 -18.49 -4.72 -28.70
CA LEU A 519 -18.88 -3.97 -29.89
C LEU A 519 -17.77 -3.05 -30.37
N ASN A 520 -17.77 -2.73 -31.66
CA ASN A 520 -17.01 -1.62 -32.19
C ASN A 520 -17.71 -0.31 -31.79
N ALA A 521 -16.93 0.71 -31.44
CA ALA A 521 -17.41 2.05 -31.13
C ALA A 521 -16.54 3.07 -31.85
N VAL A 522 -17.15 3.82 -32.78
CA VAL A 522 -16.48 4.82 -33.60
C VAL A 522 -17.11 6.18 -33.30
N ALA A 523 -16.37 7.05 -32.62
CA ALA A 523 -16.81 8.40 -32.32
C ALA A 523 -16.60 9.32 -33.54
N GLY A 524 -17.55 10.20 -33.79
CA GLY A 524 -17.50 11.17 -34.87
C GLY A 524 -18.49 12.31 -34.67
N VAL A 525 -18.60 13.18 -35.67
CA VAL A 525 -19.62 14.24 -35.73
C VAL A 525 -20.68 13.79 -36.72
N LEU A 526 -21.94 13.83 -36.31
CA LEU A 526 -23.06 13.38 -37.15
C LEU A 526 -23.20 14.27 -38.38
N ARG A 527 -23.14 13.66 -39.56
CA ARG A 527 -23.51 14.27 -40.84
C ARG A 527 -24.78 13.64 -41.38
N ILE A 528 -25.55 14.43 -42.12
CA ILE A 528 -26.75 13.97 -42.82
C ILE A 528 -26.70 14.64 -44.19
N ASP A 529 -26.07 13.97 -45.15
CA ASP A 529 -25.82 14.49 -46.49
C ASP A 529 -26.55 13.65 -47.54
N GLY A 530 -26.83 14.23 -48.72
CA GLY A 530 -27.26 13.50 -49.92
C GLY A 530 -28.54 12.66 -49.81
N ASP A 531 -28.40 11.42 -49.37
CA ASP A 531 -29.45 10.39 -49.26
C ASP A 531 -30.22 10.41 -47.93
N GLY A 532 -29.87 11.34 -47.03
CA GLY A 532 -30.55 11.57 -45.76
C GLY A 532 -30.21 10.56 -44.67
N LEU A 533 -29.26 9.65 -44.92
CA LEU A 533 -28.80 8.71 -43.91
C LEU A 533 -27.76 9.36 -42.98
N PRO A 534 -27.79 9.06 -41.68
CA PRO A 534 -26.77 9.55 -40.76
C PRO A 534 -25.40 8.92 -41.04
N SER A 535 -24.36 9.74 -41.17
CA SER A 535 -22.99 9.27 -41.40
C SER A 535 -21.97 9.95 -40.47
N ILE A 536 -20.79 9.34 -40.34
CA ILE A 536 -19.61 9.92 -39.70
C ILE A 536 -18.38 9.75 -40.60
N ASP A 537 -17.51 10.76 -40.57
CA ASP A 537 -16.23 10.74 -41.28
C ASP A 537 -15.23 9.80 -40.62
N VAL A 538 -14.75 8.81 -41.38
CA VAL A 538 -13.71 7.88 -40.93
C VAL A 538 -12.34 8.17 -41.56
N GLY A 539 -12.18 9.33 -42.19
CA GLY A 539 -10.96 9.82 -42.80
C GLY A 539 -10.82 9.44 -44.28
N GLY A 540 -10.02 10.21 -45.02
CA GLY A 540 -9.78 9.95 -46.44
C GLY A 540 -11.01 10.15 -47.34
N GLY A 541 -11.97 10.97 -46.90
CA GLY A 541 -13.25 11.20 -47.61
C GLY A 541 -14.21 10.01 -47.56
N GLN A 542 -14.01 9.09 -46.61
CA GLN A 542 -14.83 7.89 -46.44
C GLN A 542 -15.79 8.07 -45.26
N GLU A 543 -17.02 7.55 -45.41
CA GLU A 543 -18.08 7.73 -44.42
C GLU A 543 -18.69 6.41 -43.95
N LEU A 544 -18.75 6.22 -42.64
CA LEU A 544 -19.49 5.13 -42.02
C LEU A 544 -20.95 5.57 -41.82
N THR A 545 -21.90 4.78 -42.28
CA THR A 545 -23.33 5.13 -42.36
C THR A 545 -24.15 4.27 -41.40
N ALA A 546 -25.12 4.88 -40.72
CA ALA A 546 -26.12 4.21 -39.90
C ALA A 546 -27.50 4.26 -40.57
N ALA A 547 -28.40 3.34 -40.22
CA ALA A 547 -29.77 3.36 -40.73
C ALA A 547 -30.60 4.49 -40.08
N GLU A 548 -30.32 4.81 -38.81
CA GLU A 548 -31.01 5.84 -38.06
C GLU A 548 -30.13 6.43 -36.94
N ALA A 549 -30.39 7.69 -36.59
CA ALA A 549 -29.75 8.40 -35.49
C ALA A 549 -30.80 9.20 -34.70
N SER A 550 -31.72 8.48 -34.04
CA SER A 550 -32.86 9.07 -33.37
C SER A 550 -32.44 10.03 -32.25
N GLY A 551 -32.93 11.27 -32.30
CA GLY A 551 -32.72 12.27 -31.25
C GLY A 551 -31.33 12.94 -31.26
N ILE A 552 -30.59 12.86 -32.36
CA ILE A 552 -29.27 13.49 -32.51
C ILE A 552 -29.32 14.40 -33.75
N ALA A 553 -29.04 15.69 -33.56
CA ALA A 553 -29.01 16.65 -34.65
C ALA A 553 -27.69 16.59 -35.44
N ALA A 554 -27.72 16.92 -36.73
CA ALA A 554 -26.49 17.07 -37.52
C ALA A 554 -25.53 18.08 -36.85
N GLY A 555 -24.23 17.80 -36.91
CA GLY A 555 -23.19 18.58 -36.23
C GLY A 555 -22.97 18.21 -34.75
N GLN A 556 -23.79 17.35 -34.16
CA GLN A 556 -23.59 16.86 -32.78
C GLN A 556 -22.59 15.70 -32.75
N PRO A 557 -21.81 15.55 -31.65
CA PRO A 557 -20.98 14.37 -31.43
C PRO A 557 -21.84 13.11 -31.26
N VAL A 558 -21.46 12.04 -31.95
CA VAL A 558 -22.14 10.75 -31.95
C VAL A 558 -21.13 9.62 -31.91
N THR A 559 -21.52 8.49 -31.34
CA THR A 559 -20.77 7.23 -31.40
C THR A 559 -21.57 6.21 -32.19
N PHE A 560 -20.99 5.70 -33.27
CA PHE A 560 -21.56 4.60 -34.03
C PHE A 560 -21.07 3.27 -33.47
N MET A 561 -22.01 2.40 -33.12
CA MET A 561 -21.77 1.10 -32.49
C MET A 561 -22.26 -0.03 -33.39
N PHE A 562 -21.45 -1.07 -33.55
CA PHE A 562 -21.79 -2.24 -34.37
C PHE A 562 -21.00 -3.46 -33.93
N ALA A 563 -21.56 -4.66 -34.13
CA ALA A 563 -20.90 -5.90 -33.76
C ALA A 563 -19.73 -6.23 -34.72
N PRO A 564 -18.63 -6.86 -34.26
CA PRO A 564 -17.56 -7.33 -35.14
C PRO A 564 -18.04 -8.30 -36.23
N GLU A 565 -19.12 -9.04 -35.99
CA GLU A 565 -19.78 -9.95 -36.94
C GLU A 565 -20.54 -9.20 -38.05
N ALA A 566 -20.86 -7.91 -37.85
CA ALA A 566 -21.48 -7.08 -38.87
C ALA A 566 -20.49 -6.56 -39.93
N VAL A 567 -19.20 -6.86 -39.75
CA VAL A 567 -18.11 -6.43 -40.63
C VAL A 567 -17.68 -7.59 -41.52
N ALA A 568 -17.86 -7.43 -42.83
CA ALA A 568 -17.29 -8.35 -43.81
C ALA A 568 -16.01 -7.76 -44.43
N LEU A 569 -14.99 -8.60 -44.61
CA LEU A 569 -13.69 -8.21 -45.18
C LEU A 569 -13.55 -8.73 -46.61
N SER A 570 -12.96 -7.92 -47.49
CA SER A 570 -12.64 -8.29 -48.87
C SER A 570 -11.31 -7.67 -49.33
N SER A 571 -10.68 -8.26 -50.36
CA SER A 571 -9.43 -7.77 -50.98
C SER A 571 -9.63 -6.59 -51.95
N GLY A 572 -10.88 -6.16 -52.17
CA GLY A 572 -11.22 -5.05 -53.04
C GLY A 572 -12.59 -4.47 -52.73
N LYS A 573 -12.95 -3.36 -53.40
CA LYS A 573 -14.23 -2.69 -53.21
C LYS A 573 -15.37 -3.59 -53.70
N VAL A 574 -16.29 -3.92 -52.80
CA VAL A 574 -17.46 -4.75 -53.11
C VAL A 574 -18.68 -3.84 -53.26
N VAL A 575 -19.38 -3.98 -54.39
CA VAL A 575 -20.66 -3.30 -54.63
C VAL A 575 -21.78 -4.21 -54.15
N GLY A 576 -22.57 -3.75 -53.19
CA GLY A 576 -23.68 -4.49 -52.61
C GLY A 576 -24.66 -3.57 -51.88
N SER A 577 -25.55 -4.14 -51.07
CA SER A 577 -26.53 -3.35 -50.29
C SER A 577 -25.95 -2.69 -49.03
N ALA A 578 -24.70 -2.97 -48.67
CA ALA A 578 -23.99 -2.26 -47.61
C ALA A 578 -23.67 -0.83 -48.06
N ARG A 579 -24.01 0.16 -47.24
CA ARG A 579 -23.75 1.57 -47.53
C ARG A 579 -22.30 1.98 -47.28
N SER A 580 -21.62 1.29 -46.36
CA SER A 580 -20.23 1.56 -46.04
C SER A 580 -19.35 0.44 -46.58
N SER A 581 -18.43 0.80 -47.49
CA SER A 581 -17.38 -0.07 -48.03
C SER A 581 -16.06 0.68 -47.92
N LEU A 582 -15.38 0.50 -46.79
CA LEU A 582 -14.34 1.41 -46.29
C LEU A 582 -12.97 0.75 -46.38
N PRO A 583 -11.94 1.43 -46.92
CA PRO A 583 -10.57 0.94 -46.84
C PRO A 583 -10.12 0.89 -45.38
N ALA A 584 -9.40 -0.16 -45.01
CA ALA A 584 -8.90 -0.36 -43.67
C ALA A 584 -7.57 -1.11 -43.70
N THR A 585 -6.67 -0.80 -42.77
CA THR A 585 -5.38 -1.48 -42.65
C THR A 585 -5.45 -2.50 -41.51
N VAL A 586 -4.98 -3.72 -41.75
CA VAL A 586 -4.90 -4.77 -40.74
C VAL A 586 -3.82 -4.41 -39.72
N GLU A 587 -4.20 -4.25 -38.47
CA GLU A 587 -3.28 -4.00 -37.36
C GLU A 587 -2.79 -5.32 -36.74
N ARG A 588 -3.72 -6.25 -36.52
CA ARG A 588 -3.43 -7.53 -35.86
C ARG A 588 -4.47 -8.58 -36.19
N VAL A 589 -4.04 -9.83 -36.26
CA VAL A 589 -4.93 -10.99 -36.34
C VAL A 589 -4.80 -11.79 -35.04
N SER A 590 -5.92 -12.26 -34.50
CA SER A 590 -5.94 -13.10 -33.31
C SER A 590 -6.92 -14.24 -33.44
N THR A 591 -6.52 -15.41 -32.94
CA THR A 591 -7.34 -16.61 -32.91
C THR A 591 -7.61 -17.00 -31.47
N ALA A 592 -8.90 -17.06 -31.11
CA ALA A 592 -9.34 -17.44 -29.77
C ALA A 592 -10.65 -18.23 -29.88
N GLY A 593 -10.72 -19.41 -29.26
CA GLY A 593 -11.93 -20.23 -29.23
C GLY A 593 -12.48 -20.63 -30.61
N GLY A 594 -11.61 -20.82 -31.61
CA GLY A 594 -12.02 -21.17 -32.98
C GLY A 594 -12.53 -20.00 -33.84
N LEU A 595 -12.56 -18.79 -33.29
CA LEU A 595 -12.92 -17.56 -34.01
C LEU A 595 -11.67 -16.74 -34.33
N VAL A 596 -11.65 -16.12 -35.51
CA VAL A 596 -10.61 -15.16 -35.89
C VAL A 596 -11.14 -13.75 -35.68
N THR A 597 -10.48 -12.98 -34.83
CA THR A 597 -10.72 -11.54 -34.71
C THR A 597 -9.58 -10.80 -35.41
N VAL A 598 -9.92 -10.06 -36.45
CA VAL A 598 -9.02 -9.16 -37.17
C VAL A 598 -9.24 -7.76 -36.64
N ARG A 599 -8.21 -7.16 -36.08
CA ARG A 599 -8.21 -5.74 -35.68
C ARG A 599 -7.73 -4.92 -36.85
N LEU A 600 -8.53 -3.95 -37.27
CA LEU A 600 -8.25 -3.05 -38.38
C LEU A 600 -8.28 -1.60 -37.92
N ARG A 601 -7.76 -0.70 -38.76
CA ARG A 601 -7.85 0.75 -38.57
C ARG A 601 -8.47 1.40 -39.79
N PHE A 602 -9.39 2.32 -39.55
CA PHE A 602 -9.86 3.26 -40.57
C PHE A 602 -8.75 4.25 -40.98
N PRO A 603 -8.91 5.01 -42.08
CA PRO A 603 -7.94 6.02 -42.50
C PRO A 603 -7.65 7.09 -41.43
N ASN A 604 -8.64 7.45 -40.61
CA ASN A 604 -8.47 8.34 -39.45
C ASN A 604 -7.76 7.66 -38.24
N ARG A 605 -7.23 6.44 -38.43
CA ARG A 605 -6.57 5.60 -37.43
C ARG A 605 -7.46 5.06 -36.32
N THR A 606 -8.77 5.24 -36.40
CA THR A 606 -9.70 4.67 -35.42
C THR A 606 -9.73 3.15 -35.56
N PRO A 607 -9.46 2.40 -34.48
CA PRO A 607 -9.45 0.95 -34.53
C PRO A 607 -10.87 0.38 -34.48
N PHE A 608 -11.07 -0.75 -35.15
CA PHE A 608 -12.28 -1.57 -35.05
C PHE A 608 -11.92 -3.05 -35.29
N ASN A 609 -12.83 -3.95 -34.96
CA ASN A 609 -12.65 -5.39 -35.08
C ASN A 609 -13.64 -5.96 -36.09
N ALA A 610 -13.18 -6.94 -36.86
CA ALA A 610 -14.02 -7.81 -37.67
C ALA A 610 -13.85 -9.25 -37.17
N ARG A 611 -14.94 -10.02 -37.14
CA ARG A 611 -14.89 -11.45 -36.80
C ARG A 611 -15.13 -12.29 -38.04
N ILE A 612 -14.13 -13.08 -38.41
CA ILE A 612 -14.15 -13.92 -39.61
C ILE A 612 -13.85 -15.39 -39.25
N THR A 613 -14.09 -16.29 -40.21
CA THR A 613 -13.73 -17.70 -40.05
C THR A 613 -12.24 -17.91 -40.34
N PRO A 614 -11.62 -18.97 -39.79
CA PRO A 614 -10.24 -19.35 -40.15
C PRO A 614 -10.04 -19.59 -41.65
N ALA A 615 -11.06 -20.12 -42.34
CA ALA A 615 -11.03 -20.31 -43.80
C ALA A 615 -10.96 -18.96 -44.54
N ALA A 616 -11.79 -17.99 -44.15
CA ALA A 616 -11.77 -16.65 -44.75
C ALA A 616 -10.43 -15.94 -44.52
N LEU A 617 -9.80 -16.13 -43.35
CA LEU A 617 -8.46 -15.60 -43.11
C LEU A 617 -7.42 -16.20 -44.07
N ALA A 618 -7.47 -17.51 -44.30
CA ALA A 618 -6.56 -18.21 -45.20
C ALA A 618 -6.77 -17.80 -46.66
N GLU A 619 -8.03 -17.64 -47.09
CA GLU A 619 -8.38 -17.19 -48.44
C GLU A 619 -7.98 -15.75 -48.71
N LEU A 620 -8.18 -14.85 -47.74
CA LEU A 620 -7.81 -13.44 -47.85
C LEU A 620 -6.31 -13.20 -47.62
N ALA A 621 -5.58 -14.18 -47.08
CA ALA A 621 -4.15 -14.13 -46.77
C ALA A 621 -3.74 -12.89 -45.94
N LEU A 622 -4.61 -12.41 -45.04
CA LEU A 622 -4.39 -11.16 -44.31
C LEU A 622 -3.27 -11.26 -43.27
N ALA A 623 -2.29 -10.38 -43.38
CA ALA A 623 -1.21 -10.16 -42.43
C ALA A 623 -1.24 -8.73 -41.84
N PRO A 624 -0.61 -8.49 -40.68
CA PRO A 624 -0.43 -7.14 -40.16
C PRO A 624 0.27 -6.24 -41.18
N GLY A 625 -0.34 -5.10 -41.50
CA GLY A 625 0.12 -4.14 -42.50
C GLY A 625 -0.66 -4.19 -43.82
N ASP A 626 -1.40 -5.25 -44.09
CA ASP A 626 -2.15 -5.39 -45.33
C ASP A 626 -3.36 -4.45 -45.38
N GLU A 627 -3.72 -4.05 -46.60
CA GLU A 627 -4.96 -3.32 -46.86
C GLU A 627 -6.13 -4.30 -47.10
N ALA A 628 -7.27 -3.99 -46.52
CA ALA A 628 -8.52 -4.69 -46.71
C ALA A 628 -9.67 -3.68 -46.89
N VAL A 629 -10.77 -4.12 -47.47
CA VAL A 629 -12.00 -3.34 -47.51
C VAL A 629 -12.98 -3.93 -46.50
N ALA A 630 -13.40 -3.10 -45.54
CA ALA A 630 -14.41 -3.43 -44.55
C ALA A 630 -15.79 -2.95 -45.02
N THR A 631 -16.71 -3.88 -45.21
CA THR A 631 -18.10 -3.60 -45.54
C THR A 631 -18.98 -3.72 -44.31
N VAL A 632 -19.78 -2.69 -44.05
CA VAL A 632 -20.68 -2.61 -42.88
C VAL A 632 -22.07 -2.20 -43.37
N LYS A 633 -23.09 -2.98 -43.00
CA LYS A 633 -24.49 -2.63 -43.30
C LYS A 633 -24.97 -1.54 -42.36
N ALA A 634 -25.56 -0.48 -42.90
CA ALA A 634 -26.10 0.63 -42.12
C ALA A 634 -27.14 0.17 -41.08
N THR A 635 -27.92 -0.87 -41.37
CA THR A 635 -28.90 -1.46 -40.45
C THR A 635 -28.29 -2.20 -39.25
N GLN A 636 -26.98 -2.44 -39.26
CA GLN A 636 -26.24 -3.04 -38.14
C GLN A 636 -25.47 -1.98 -37.33
N VAL A 637 -25.54 -0.71 -37.74
CA VAL A 637 -24.87 0.41 -37.06
C VAL A 637 -25.90 1.19 -36.27
N ARG A 638 -25.70 1.25 -34.96
CA ARG A 638 -26.52 2.03 -34.03
C ARG A 638 -25.79 3.32 -33.67
N ALA A 639 -26.47 4.45 -33.81
CA ALA A 639 -25.97 5.73 -33.37
C ALA A 639 -26.36 6.04 -31.91
N VAL A 640 -25.41 6.51 -31.11
CA VAL A 640 -25.63 6.94 -29.72
C VAL A 640 -25.04 8.34 -29.52
N GLY A 641 -25.84 9.26 -29.01
CA GLY A 641 -25.42 10.65 -28.79
C GLY A 641 -24.48 10.80 -27.60
N ALA A 642 -23.58 11.79 -27.65
CA ALA A 642 -22.72 12.12 -26.54
C ALA A 642 -23.52 12.75 -25.39
N GLY A 643 -23.85 11.95 -24.37
CA GLY A 643 -24.39 12.44 -23.11
C GLY A 643 -25.91 12.43 -23.01
N ARG A 644 -26.50 11.26 -22.76
CA ARG A 644 -27.63 11.21 -21.83
C ARG A 644 -27.04 11.23 -20.44
N SER A 645 -27.13 12.36 -19.73
CA SER A 645 -26.94 12.34 -18.27
C SER A 645 -27.95 11.34 -17.73
N VAL A 646 -27.49 10.29 -17.05
CA VAL A 646 -28.35 9.41 -16.28
C VAL A 646 -29.01 10.29 -15.21
N SER A 647 -30.26 10.68 -15.45
CA SER A 647 -31.07 11.33 -14.42
C SER A 647 -31.47 10.25 -13.42
N THR A 648 -30.84 10.25 -12.25
CA THR A 648 -31.20 9.41 -11.10
C THR A 648 -32.55 9.81 -10.46
N ALA A 649 -33.32 10.73 -11.06
CA ALA A 649 -34.50 11.32 -10.43
C ALA A 649 -35.86 10.69 -10.79
N ALA A 650 -35.91 9.57 -11.53
CA ALA A 650 -37.20 8.99 -11.93
C ALA A 650 -37.34 7.52 -11.53
N ARG A 651 -37.77 7.26 -10.29
CA ARG A 651 -38.66 6.14 -9.91
C ARG A 651 -39.17 6.23 -8.46
N GLY A 652 -40.47 6.53 -8.34
CA GLY A 652 -41.38 5.90 -7.38
C GLY A 652 -41.42 6.41 -5.94
N ARG A 653 -42.21 7.47 -5.68
CA ARG A 653 -42.98 7.51 -4.42
C ARG A 653 -43.96 6.32 -4.43
N PRO A 654 -44.13 5.57 -3.32
CA PRO A 654 -45.20 4.60 -3.24
C PRO A 654 -46.53 5.34 -3.35
N ALA A 655 -47.43 4.81 -4.17
CA ALA A 655 -48.80 5.29 -4.27
C ALA A 655 -49.45 5.27 -2.87
N GLU A 656 -49.89 6.44 -2.41
CA GLU A 656 -50.87 6.52 -1.33
C GLU A 656 -52.12 5.76 -1.78
N ALA A 657 -52.56 4.85 -0.93
CA ALA A 657 -53.78 4.11 -1.11
C ALA A 657 -54.96 5.09 -1.06
N ASP A 658 -55.62 5.30 -2.20
CA ASP A 658 -56.98 5.80 -2.24
C ASP A 658 -57.85 4.87 -1.38
N THR A 659 -58.22 5.38 -0.22
CA THR A 659 -59.14 4.71 0.69
C THR A 659 -60.54 5.11 0.24
N LEU A 660 -61.31 4.14 -0.25
CA LEU A 660 -62.75 4.27 -0.45
C LEU A 660 -63.43 4.66 0.86
N THR A 661 -63.97 5.87 0.92
CA THR A 661 -65.23 6.24 1.57
C THR A 661 -65.82 7.46 0.87
#